data_AF-A0A8C5YY03-F1
#
_entry.id   AF-A0A8C5YY03-F1
#
_cell.length_a   1.000
_cell.length_b   1.000
_cell.length_c   1.000
_cell.angle_alpha   90.00
_cell.angle_beta   90.00
_cell.angle_gamma   90.00
#
_symmetry.space_group_name_H-M   'P 1'
#
loop_
_entity.id
_entity.type
_entity.pdbx_description
1 polymer ?
#
loop_
_entity_poly.entity_id
_entity_poly.type
_entity_poly.pdbx_seq_one_letter_code
_entity_poly.pdbx_strand_id
1 'polypeptide(L)'
;VCPAGEAGAEQRRQRRRPGPRAADGRSGRGTCWRAGARRRRGELFRDAAFPASDSSLFFNLSTPLAQFREDITWRRPQEICATPRLFPDNPWEGQVKQGLLGDCWFLCACAALQKSRHLLDQVFPPGQPSWSDQTYCGLFTCRIWQFGRWEEVTIDDRLPCLAGRLCFSRCQREDVFWLPLLEKVYAKVYGSYEHLWAGQVADALVDLTGGLAERWSLKDLAGTRGQQDRPRGWEHRTCRQLLRLKDQCLISCSVLSPRAGARDLGAFHAFIVSDLRELRGRAGQGILLLRILNPWGRHCWQGLWREGGEGWSQVEPAEGAELLSQLQDGEFWVEEEEFLREFEEVTIGYPVTEAGHLQSLYTEKTLCHTQALPGAWVVGQSAGGCRNNSCFPCNPKYWLRLSEPSELCVAVLQRPRKHPAGRARALVGRGPAPSSLLGKDHQVKDYQAVGLHIWKVEKRRVSLPRILSTPPVAGTVCHAYDREVHLHCELSPGYYLAVPSTFLKDMPGQFLLRVFSTGKVSLSAVRPAAKGASPGAALPSGEWETLQLRGCWRAGRTAGGSRNFASYLCNPCLPFSVPEGSSPRCIRITLHQHCPLSDSQLHPIGFHVFQDPGPWRLLRGFWADTQPHHGSGPSQQCQRSPTHWCNRE
;
A
#
# COMPACT_ATOMS: atom_id res chain seq x y z
N VAL A 1 67.49 -15.37 36.46
CA VAL A 1 68.36 -15.21 35.28
C VAL A 1 67.52 -14.57 34.18
N CYS A 2 67.53 -13.25 34.11
CA CYS A 2 67.29 -12.51 32.86
C CYS A 2 68.70 -12.10 32.37
N PRO A 3 68.95 -11.99 31.06
CA PRO A 3 68.61 -10.76 30.30
C PRO A 3 68.18 -11.11 28.84
N ALA A 4 67.92 -10.24 27.88
CA ALA A 4 67.51 -8.84 27.72
C ALA A 4 67.47 -8.60 26.19
N GLY A 5 66.82 -7.52 25.74
CA GLY A 5 66.87 -7.00 24.37
C GLY A 5 65.48 -6.59 23.89
N GLU A 6 64.89 -5.50 24.38
CA GLU A 6 65.10 -4.08 23.99
C GLU A 6 64.87 -3.80 22.49
N ALA A 7 64.28 -2.69 22.04
CA ALA A 7 63.45 -1.64 22.63
C ALA A 7 63.08 -0.69 21.47
N GLY A 8 61.96 0.03 21.61
CA GLY A 8 61.85 1.41 21.11
C GLY A 8 60.94 1.64 19.90
N ALA A 9 59.78 2.25 20.15
CA ALA A 9 59.33 3.40 19.37
C ALA A 9 58.27 4.21 20.14
N GLU A 10 58.45 5.50 20.10
CA GLU A 10 58.02 6.51 21.03
C GLU A 10 56.77 7.28 20.52
N GLN A 11 56.06 7.88 21.47
CA GLN A 11 54.94 8.80 21.26
C GLN A 11 55.32 9.97 20.32
N ARG A 12 54.37 10.47 19.49
CA ARG A 12 53.86 11.86 19.61
C ARG A 12 52.96 12.35 18.45
N ARG A 13 52.02 13.21 18.89
CA ARG A 13 51.44 14.41 18.23
C ARG A 13 50.17 14.25 17.39
N GLN A 14 49.05 14.21 18.13
CA GLN A 14 47.82 14.90 17.73
C GLN A 14 48.05 16.42 17.62
N ARG A 15 47.64 17.01 16.49
CA ARG A 15 47.52 18.47 16.31
C ARG A 15 46.07 18.89 16.51
N ARG A 16 45.86 19.81 17.46
CA ARG A 16 44.64 20.54 17.77
C ARG A 16 44.28 21.56 16.67
N ARG A 17 42.98 21.85 16.52
CA ARG A 17 42.38 23.19 16.32
C ARG A 17 40.85 23.12 16.55
N PRO A 18 40.17 24.22 16.90
CA PRO A 18 39.74 24.49 18.27
C PRO A 18 38.23 24.36 18.49
N GLY A 19 37.84 24.06 19.73
CA GLY A 19 36.45 24.12 20.20
C GLY A 19 35.99 25.55 20.47
N PRO A 20 34.68 25.85 20.36
CA PRO A 20 34.12 27.09 20.84
C PRO A 20 33.89 27.00 22.36
N ARG A 21 34.18 28.13 23.02
CA ARG A 21 34.14 28.36 24.46
C ARG A 21 32.73 28.19 25.03
N ALA A 22 32.66 27.62 26.23
CA ALA A 22 31.55 27.81 27.14
C ALA A 22 31.41 29.29 27.51
N ALA A 23 30.19 29.81 27.44
CA ALA A 23 29.79 31.04 28.10
C ALA A 23 28.70 30.68 29.11
N ASP A 24 28.94 31.10 30.34
CA ASP A 24 28.07 30.95 31.49
C ASP A 24 26.67 31.53 31.29
N GLY A 25 25.72 30.83 31.91
CA GLY A 25 24.55 31.37 32.62
C GLY A 25 23.78 32.55 32.03
N ARG A 26 22.60 32.25 31.48
CA ARG A 26 21.37 32.98 31.83
C ARG A 26 20.13 32.16 31.48
N SER A 27 19.27 32.03 32.48
CA SER A 27 17.91 31.51 32.47
C SER A 27 17.10 31.88 31.23
N GLY A 28 16.37 30.90 30.68
CA GLY A 28 15.12 31.21 29.98
C GLY A 28 14.81 30.36 28.75
N ARG A 29 13.67 29.66 28.85
CA ARG A 29 12.78 29.21 27.76
C ARG A 29 13.18 27.89 27.07
N GLY A 30 12.74 26.79 27.67
CA GLY A 30 12.49 25.55 26.93
C GLY A 30 11.38 25.79 25.89
N THR A 31 11.75 25.75 24.62
CA THR A 31 10.83 25.74 23.48
C THR A 31 10.44 24.29 23.20
N CYS A 32 9.17 23.96 23.36
CA CYS A 32 8.57 22.71 22.88
C CYS A 32 8.67 22.71 21.35
N TRP A 33 9.45 21.78 20.78
CA TRP A 33 9.64 21.68 19.33
C TRP A 33 8.62 20.73 18.69
N ARG A 34 8.19 21.10 17.49
CA ARG A 34 7.39 20.37 16.48
C ARG A 34 5.86 20.31 16.63
N ALA A 35 5.25 21.50 16.63
CA ALA A 35 4.12 21.83 15.76
C ALA A 35 4.17 23.36 15.59
N GLY A 36 4.02 23.88 14.36
CA GLY A 36 4.37 25.24 13.93
C GLY A 36 3.60 26.42 14.55
N ALA A 37 3.15 26.35 15.81
CA ALA A 37 2.50 27.45 16.50
C ALA A 37 3.23 27.77 17.82
N ARG A 38 3.67 29.03 17.94
CA ARG A 38 4.26 29.60 19.16
C ARG A 38 3.19 29.62 20.26
N ARG A 39 3.15 28.59 21.10
CA ARG A 39 2.17 28.45 22.19
C ARG A 39 2.44 29.42 23.34
N ARG A 40 1.37 29.98 23.91
CA ARG A 40 1.43 30.64 25.23
C ARG A 40 1.65 29.58 26.30
N ARG A 41 2.47 29.90 27.30
CA ARG A 41 2.75 29.00 28.43
C ARG A 41 1.43 28.71 29.16
N GLY A 42 1.09 27.43 29.35
CA GLY A 42 -0.09 27.00 30.11
C GLY A 42 -1.34 26.63 29.30
N GLU A 43 -1.38 26.83 27.98
CA GLU A 43 -2.54 26.44 27.15
C GLU A 43 -2.40 25.02 26.57
N LEU A 44 -3.47 24.21 26.61
CA LEU A 44 -3.51 22.83 26.08
C LEU A 44 -3.90 22.74 24.59
N PHE A 45 -3.43 21.68 23.92
CA PHE A 45 -3.65 21.26 22.52
C PHE A 45 -5.03 21.66 22.01
N ARG A 46 -5.16 22.50 20.98
CA ARG A 46 -6.43 22.65 20.25
C ARG A 46 -6.14 22.45 18.78
N ASP A 47 -6.62 21.33 18.26
CA ASP A 47 -6.47 20.97 16.86
C ASP A 47 -7.43 21.79 16.01
N ALA A 48 -6.91 22.73 15.23
CA ALA A 48 -7.70 23.55 14.33
C ALA A 48 -8.13 22.79 13.07
N ALA A 49 -7.41 21.73 12.69
CA ALA A 49 -7.73 20.91 11.51
C ALA A 49 -8.78 19.84 11.81
N PHE A 50 -8.97 19.49 13.09
CA PHE A 50 -9.99 18.56 13.56
C PHE A 50 -10.62 19.09 14.85
N PRO A 51 -11.44 20.15 14.76
CA PRO A 51 -11.97 20.85 15.92
C PRO A 51 -12.93 19.98 16.73
N ALA A 52 -13.00 20.24 18.04
CA ALA A 52 -13.98 19.65 18.94
C ALA A 52 -15.39 20.23 18.69
N SER A 53 -15.99 19.88 17.55
CA SER A 53 -17.29 20.36 17.07
C SER A 53 -17.95 19.35 16.14
N ASP A 54 -19.22 19.58 15.80
CA ASP A 54 -20.02 18.74 14.89
C ASP A 54 -19.31 18.40 13.58
N SER A 55 -18.51 19.29 13.01
CA SER A 55 -17.78 19.05 11.77
C SER A 55 -16.79 17.88 11.83
N SER A 56 -16.31 17.54 13.02
CA SER A 56 -15.42 16.39 13.24
C SER A 56 -16.19 15.11 13.60
N LEU A 57 -17.45 15.22 14.01
CA LEU A 57 -18.33 14.09 14.28
C LEU A 57 -19.07 13.65 13.02
N PHE A 58 -19.59 14.62 12.27
CA PHE A 58 -20.56 14.42 11.21
C PHE A 58 -20.06 14.96 9.86
N PHE A 59 -20.36 14.22 8.81
CA PHE A 59 -20.15 14.65 7.43
C PHE A 59 -21.47 15.03 6.75
N ASN A 60 -22.48 14.17 6.85
CA ASN A 60 -23.76 14.34 6.15
C ASN A 60 -24.97 13.87 6.94
N LEU A 61 -24.80 13.41 8.20
CA LEU A 61 -25.88 12.98 9.09
C LEU A 61 -26.68 11.79 8.51
N SER A 62 -26.05 10.95 7.71
CA SER A 62 -26.69 9.78 7.07
C SER A 62 -26.69 8.53 7.94
N THR A 63 -26.00 8.58 9.08
CA THR A 63 -25.86 7.46 10.00
C THR A 63 -26.72 7.64 11.25
N PRO A 64 -27.05 6.55 11.96
CA PRO A 64 -27.72 6.62 13.27
C PRO A 64 -27.02 7.53 14.30
N LEU A 65 -25.74 7.85 14.12
CA LEU A 65 -25.01 8.77 14.99
C LEU A 65 -25.67 10.16 15.06
N ALA A 66 -26.36 10.57 13.99
CA ALA A 66 -27.03 11.88 13.91
C ALA A 66 -28.04 12.13 15.03
N GLN A 67 -28.61 11.07 15.63
CA GLN A 67 -29.57 11.18 16.72
C GLN A 67 -28.99 11.74 18.02
N PHE A 68 -27.66 11.72 18.18
CA PHE A 68 -26.96 12.17 19.39
C PHE A 68 -26.27 13.53 19.22
N ARG A 69 -26.54 14.24 18.12
CA ARG A 69 -25.80 15.44 17.71
C ARG A 69 -25.69 16.50 18.81
N GLU A 70 -26.80 16.76 19.51
CA GLU A 70 -26.86 17.83 20.52
C GLU A 70 -26.38 17.36 21.91
N ASP A 71 -26.19 16.04 22.10
CA ASP A 71 -25.84 15.45 23.39
C ASP A 71 -24.34 15.19 23.54
N ILE A 72 -23.59 15.16 22.43
CA ILE A 72 -22.15 14.85 22.43
C ILE A 72 -21.36 16.08 22.86
N THR A 73 -20.62 15.92 23.96
CA THR A 73 -19.66 16.90 24.49
C THR A 73 -18.24 16.43 24.23
N TRP A 74 -17.26 17.34 24.23
CA TRP A 74 -15.85 17.00 24.07
C TRP A 74 -15.10 17.21 25.37
N ARG A 75 -14.47 16.15 25.89
CA ARG A 75 -13.76 16.17 27.18
C ARG A 75 -12.36 15.63 27.06
N ARG A 76 -11.43 16.14 27.87
CA ARG A 76 -10.08 15.54 27.99
C ARG A 76 -10.11 14.34 28.94
N PRO A 77 -9.16 13.40 28.85
CA PRO A 77 -9.08 12.25 29.75
C PRO A 77 -9.09 12.63 31.24
N GLN A 78 -8.44 13.74 31.63
CA GLN A 78 -8.44 14.24 33.02
C GLN A 78 -9.81 14.73 33.50
N GLU A 79 -10.74 15.02 32.58
CA GLU A 79 -12.13 15.41 32.86
C GLU A 79 -13.09 14.22 32.86
N ILE A 80 -12.59 13.03 32.47
CA ILE A 80 -13.36 11.78 32.35
C ILE A 80 -13.02 10.85 33.53
N CYS A 81 -11.74 10.73 33.90
CA CYS A 81 -11.29 9.92 35.03
C CYS A 81 -10.10 10.55 35.77
N ALA A 82 -9.84 10.08 37.00
CA ALA A 82 -8.84 10.67 37.89
C ALA A 82 -7.38 10.39 37.47
N THR A 83 -7.11 9.20 36.91
CA THR A 83 -5.74 8.73 36.61
C THR A 83 -5.64 8.19 35.20
N PRO A 84 -5.77 9.04 34.16
CA PRO A 84 -5.73 8.58 32.78
C PRO A 84 -4.34 8.06 32.39
N ARG A 85 -4.32 6.94 31.68
CA ARG A 85 -3.12 6.25 31.18
C ARG A 85 -3.24 6.04 29.67
N LEU A 86 -2.11 6.10 28.97
CA LEU A 86 -2.12 5.95 27.51
C LEU A 86 -2.24 4.48 27.18
N PHE A 87 -1.30 3.69 27.69
CA PHE A 87 -1.28 2.24 27.57
C PHE A 87 -1.50 1.59 28.94
N PRO A 88 -2.08 0.39 28.97
CA PRO A 88 -2.19 -0.39 30.19
C PRO A 88 -0.85 -1.05 30.55
N ASP A 89 -0.71 -1.46 31.81
CA ASP A 89 0.42 -2.30 32.24
C ASP A 89 0.25 -3.75 31.75
N ASN A 90 -1.00 -4.22 31.70
CA ASN A 90 -1.37 -5.53 31.21
C ASN A 90 -2.13 -5.39 29.86
N PRO A 91 -1.68 -6.03 28.76
CA PRO A 91 -2.35 -5.96 27.47
C PRO A 91 -3.85 -6.29 27.48
N TRP A 92 -4.29 -7.21 28.36
CA TRP A 92 -5.70 -7.58 28.52
C TRP A 92 -6.58 -6.40 28.96
N GLU A 93 -6.04 -5.46 29.76
CA GLU A 93 -6.75 -4.25 30.19
C GLU A 93 -6.96 -3.25 29.05
N GLY A 94 -6.17 -3.37 27.97
CA GLY A 94 -6.28 -2.56 26.77
C GLY A 94 -7.20 -3.13 25.71
N GLN A 95 -7.86 -4.27 25.97
CA GLN A 95 -8.73 -4.96 25.01
C GLN A 95 -9.80 -4.01 24.44
N VAL A 96 -10.10 -4.19 23.16
CA VAL A 96 -10.95 -3.28 22.39
C VAL A 96 -12.42 -3.44 22.77
N LYS A 97 -13.10 -2.32 23.05
CA LYS A 97 -14.55 -2.26 23.24
C LYS A 97 -15.15 -1.16 22.37
N GLN A 98 -16.17 -1.53 21.60
CA GLN A 98 -16.87 -0.63 20.70
C GLN A 98 -17.93 0.20 21.44
N GLY A 99 -18.09 1.45 21.04
CA GLY A 99 -19.15 2.33 21.49
C GLY A 99 -20.31 2.42 20.50
N LEU A 100 -20.85 3.63 20.33
CA LEU A 100 -21.99 3.92 19.48
C LEU A 100 -21.66 3.95 17.97
N LEU A 101 -20.38 4.07 17.61
CA LEU A 101 -19.94 4.16 16.23
C LEU A 101 -19.91 2.78 15.55
N GLY A 102 -20.38 2.70 14.31
CA GLY A 102 -20.38 1.48 13.49
C GLY A 102 -19.04 1.13 12.86
N ASP A 103 -17.93 1.21 13.60
CA ASP A 103 -16.55 1.08 13.10
C ASP A 103 -15.82 -0.18 13.62
N CYS A 104 -16.58 -1.24 13.95
CA CYS A 104 -16.05 -2.55 14.37
C CYS A 104 -14.89 -3.04 13.49
N TRP A 105 -14.94 -2.79 12.18
CA TRP A 105 -13.89 -3.13 11.22
C TRP A 105 -12.51 -2.55 11.60
N PHE A 106 -12.48 -1.30 12.05
CA PHE A 106 -11.27 -0.60 12.46
C PHE A 106 -10.83 -1.04 13.86
N LEU A 107 -11.76 -1.18 14.80
CA LEU A 107 -11.45 -1.62 16.15
C LEU A 107 -10.90 -3.05 16.19
N CYS A 108 -11.44 -3.95 15.37
CA CYS A 108 -10.86 -5.28 15.17
C CYS A 108 -9.42 -5.20 14.65
N ALA A 109 -9.15 -4.34 13.66
CA ALA A 109 -7.80 -4.15 13.14
C ALA A 109 -6.81 -3.63 14.20
N CYS A 110 -7.26 -2.79 15.13
CA CYS A 110 -6.44 -2.26 16.22
C CYS A 110 -5.89 -3.36 17.15
N ALA A 111 -6.55 -4.51 17.26
CA ALA A 111 -6.04 -5.64 18.04
C ALA A 111 -4.73 -6.23 17.47
N ALA A 112 -4.38 -5.94 16.20
CA ALA A 112 -3.07 -6.27 15.64
C ALA A 112 -1.92 -5.58 16.41
N LEU A 113 -2.15 -4.36 16.89
CA LEU A 113 -1.14 -3.59 17.63
C LEU A 113 -0.85 -4.18 19.01
N GLN A 114 -1.82 -4.87 19.61
CA GLN A 114 -1.63 -5.53 20.90
C GLN A 114 -0.76 -6.79 20.79
N LYS A 115 -0.65 -7.38 19.59
CA LYS A 115 0.14 -8.58 19.32
C LYS A 115 1.58 -8.28 18.89
N SER A 116 1.91 -7.03 18.51
CA SER A 116 3.24 -6.67 18.02
C SER A 116 3.70 -5.34 18.60
N ARG A 117 4.78 -5.38 19.39
CA ARG A 117 5.41 -4.18 19.93
C ARG A 117 5.96 -3.29 18.83
N HIS A 118 6.57 -3.88 17.80
CA HIS A 118 7.03 -3.16 16.61
C HIS A 118 5.93 -2.32 15.96
N LEU A 119 4.76 -2.93 15.71
CA LEU A 119 3.62 -2.24 15.10
C LEU A 119 3.05 -1.17 16.04
N LEU A 120 2.96 -1.47 17.33
CA LEU A 120 2.52 -0.51 18.33
C LEU A 120 3.44 0.73 18.34
N ASP A 121 4.75 0.55 18.37
CA ASP A 121 5.73 1.66 18.37
C ASP A 121 5.80 2.38 17.01
N GLN A 122 5.44 1.71 15.91
CA GLN A 122 5.28 2.37 14.62
C GLN A 122 4.06 3.29 14.59
N VAL A 123 2.91 2.80 15.04
CA VAL A 123 1.66 3.58 15.06
C VAL A 123 1.69 4.64 16.16
N PHE A 124 2.25 4.33 17.32
CA PHE A 124 2.46 5.25 18.44
C PHE A 124 3.95 5.45 18.69
N PRO A 125 4.56 6.49 18.11
CA PRO A 125 5.95 6.81 18.37
C PRO A 125 6.26 6.87 19.88
N PRO A 126 7.33 6.22 20.35
CA PRO A 126 7.72 6.26 21.76
C PRO A 126 7.96 7.70 22.26
N GLY A 127 7.76 7.92 23.56
CA GLY A 127 8.01 9.21 24.21
C GLY A 127 6.83 10.18 24.25
N GLN A 128 5.61 9.69 24.03
CA GLN A 128 4.38 10.46 24.31
C GLN A 128 4.29 10.76 25.81
N PRO A 129 3.89 11.98 26.21
CA PRO A 129 3.76 12.32 27.62
C PRO A 129 2.56 11.60 28.26
N SER A 130 2.70 11.25 29.54
CA SER A 130 1.56 10.95 30.40
C SER A 130 0.83 12.24 30.78
N TRP A 131 -0.47 12.15 31.10
CA TRP A 131 -1.27 13.29 31.58
C TRP A 131 -0.78 13.88 32.91
N SER A 132 0.01 13.12 33.68
CA SER A 132 0.67 13.58 34.91
C SER A 132 2.00 14.30 34.66
N ASP A 133 2.54 14.24 33.45
CA ASP A 133 3.88 14.75 33.16
C ASP A 133 3.89 16.27 33.00
N GLN A 134 4.96 16.92 33.44
CA GLN A 134 5.14 18.37 33.26
C GLN A 134 5.26 18.77 31.77
N THR A 135 5.61 17.82 30.91
CA THR A 135 5.70 17.99 29.46
C THR A 135 4.35 17.81 28.75
N TYR A 136 3.31 17.35 29.46
CA TYR A 136 1.97 17.23 28.92
C TYR A 136 1.48 18.58 28.40
N CYS A 137 1.02 18.58 27.16
CA CYS A 137 0.49 19.78 26.53
C CYS A 137 -0.82 19.52 25.76
N GLY A 138 -1.49 18.39 26.02
CA GLY A 138 -2.77 18.00 25.41
C GLY A 138 -2.66 17.63 23.93
N LEU A 139 -1.52 17.04 23.53
CA LEU A 139 -1.15 16.74 22.14
C LEU A 139 -0.57 15.33 22.07
N PHE A 140 -1.05 14.55 21.10
CA PHE A 140 -0.57 13.20 20.80
C PHE A 140 -0.38 13.05 19.30
N THR A 141 0.61 12.24 18.89
CA THR A 141 0.91 11.99 17.47
C THR A 141 0.89 10.51 17.18
N CYS A 142 0.08 10.04 16.25
CA CYS A 142 0.16 8.65 15.76
C CYS A 142 0.62 8.64 14.30
N ARG A 143 0.97 7.47 13.78
CA ARG A 143 1.28 7.25 12.37
C ARG A 143 0.27 6.31 11.76
N ILE A 144 -0.28 6.71 10.62
CA ILE A 144 -1.16 5.87 9.81
C ILE A 144 -0.50 5.67 8.45
N TRP A 145 -0.42 4.43 7.99
CA TRP A 145 0.10 4.11 6.68
C TRP A 145 -0.94 4.50 5.62
N GLN A 146 -0.54 5.33 4.67
CA GLN A 146 -1.39 5.82 3.60
C GLN A 146 -0.64 5.67 2.27
N PHE A 147 -1.04 4.65 1.50
CA PHE A 147 -0.63 4.48 0.11
C PHE A 147 0.89 4.53 -0.11
N GLY A 148 1.63 3.69 0.61
CA GLY A 148 3.09 3.53 0.46
C GLY A 148 3.95 4.34 1.42
N ARG A 149 3.34 5.13 2.32
CA ARG A 149 4.08 5.97 3.27
C ARG A 149 3.37 6.03 4.61
N TRP A 150 4.15 6.13 5.68
CA TRP A 150 3.65 6.45 7.01
C TRP A 150 3.44 7.96 7.11
N GLU A 151 2.22 8.38 7.44
CA GLU A 151 1.86 9.78 7.66
C GLU A 151 1.69 10.03 9.16
N GLU A 152 2.41 11.04 9.69
CA GLU A 152 2.27 11.45 11.08
C GLU A 152 1.05 12.35 11.25
N VAL A 153 0.16 11.99 12.18
CA VAL A 153 -1.10 12.67 12.45
C VAL A 153 -1.12 13.08 13.91
N THR A 154 -1.06 14.39 14.12
CA THR A 154 -1.14 14.99 15.45
C THR A 154 -2.57 15.40 15.76
N ILE A 155 -3.06 15.07 16.95
CA ILE A 155 -4.38 15.45 17.47
C ILE A 155 -4.24 16.09 18.85
N ASP A 156 -5.25 16.85 19.26
CA ASP A 156 -5.47 17.05 20.70
C ASP A 156 -6.19 15.86 21.32
N ASP A 157 -6.21 15.77 22.65
CA ASP A 157 -6.83 14.66 23.39
C ASP A 157 -8.28 14.91 23.82
N ARG A 158 -8.98 15.89 23.25
CA ARG A 158 -10.43 16.02 23.52
C ARG A 158 -11.17 14.88 22.83
N LEU A 159 -11.95 14.09 23.57
CA LEU A 159 -12.67 12.93 23.08
C LEU A 159 -14.19 13.14 23.17
N PRO A 160 -14.97 12.64 22.19
CA PRO A 160 -16.43 12.67 22.21
C PRO A 160 -17.00 11.88 23.40
N CYS A 161 -17.89 12.51 24.14
CA CYS A 161 -18.50 11.98 25.35
C CYS A 161 -20.01 12.23 25.37
N LEU A 162 -20.77 11.21 25.77
CA LEU A 162 -22.20 11.28 26.04
C LEU A 162 -22.42 11.14 27.55
N ALA A 163 -23.17 12.06 28.15
CA ALA A 163 -23.38 12.10 29.60
C ALA A 163 -22.08 12.00 30.43
N GLY A 164 -20.99 12.60 29.94
CA GLY A 164 -19.69 12.62 30.62
C GLY A 164 -18.82 11.37 30.47
N ARG A 165 -19.27 10.36 29.70
CA ARG A 165 -18.50 9.13 29.41
C ARG A 165 -18.17 9.03 27.92
N LEU A 166 -17.07 8.36 27.57
CA LEU A 166 -16.72 8.09 26.17
C LEU A 166 -17.88 7.43 25.43
N CYS A 167 -18.26 7.97 24.27
CA CYS A 167 -19.39 7.45 23.50
C CYS A 167 -18.97 6.59 22.29
N PHE A 168 -17.71 6.63 21.90
CA PHE A 168 -17.14 5.80 20.83
C PHE A 168 -16.28 4.67 21.41
N SER A 169 -15.16 4.31 20.79
CA SER A 169 -14.30 3.26 21.32
C SER A 169 -13.84 3.53 22.76
N ARG A 170 -13.57 2.44 23.48
CA ARG A 170 -13.02 2.41 24.84
C ARG A 170 -12.19 1.15 25.03
N CYS A 171 -11.29 1.16 26.00
CA CYS A 171 -10.59 -0.04 26.42
C CYS A 171 -11.40 -0.81 27.48
N GLN A 172 -11.03 -2.06 27.76
CA GLN A 172 -11.59 -2.85 28.88
C GLN A 172 -11.58 -2.05 30.18
N ARG A 173 -10.44 -1.39 30.47
CA ARG A 173 -10.33 -0.41 31.55
C ARG A 173 -10.67 1.01 31.09
N GLU A 174 -11.49 1.69 31.88
CA GLU A 174 -11.99 3.04 31.54
C GLU A 174 -10.95 4.16 31.74
N ASP A 175 -9.83 3.88 32.40
CA ASP A 175 -8.71 4.79 32.57
C ASP A 175 -7.62 4.65 31.49
N VAL A 176 -7.83 3.84 30.46
CA VAL A 176 -6.87 3.58 29.37
C VAL A 176 -7.37 4.19 28.05
N PHE A 177 -6.52 4.99 27.38
CA PHE A 177 -6.96 5.89 26.30
C PHE A 177 -6.28 5.70 24.94
N TRP A 178 -5.39 4.71 24.74
CA TRP A 178 -4.74 4.51 23.43
C TRP A 178 -5.76 4.31 22.30
N LEU A 179 -6.79 3.47 22.51
CA LEU A 179 -7.77 3.15 21.47
C LEU A 179 -8.67 4.35 21.10
N PRO A 180 -9.29 5.08 22.06
CA PRO A 180 -10.04 6.30 21.76
C PRO A 180 -9.23 7.36 21.00
N LEU A 181 -7.95 7.52 21.37
CA LEU A 181 -7.06 8.47 20.69
C LEU A 181 -6.70 8.01 19.27
N LEU A 182 -6.48 6.70 19.06
CA LEU A 182 -6.22 6.16 17.73
C LEU A 182 -7.45 6.26 16.81
N GLU A 183 -8.64 5.96 17.34
CA GLU A 183 -9.92 6.15 16.65
C GLU A 183 -10.11 7.61 16.22
N LYS A 184 -9.76 8.56 17.10
CA LYS A 184 -9.76 9.99 16.74
C LYS A 184 -8.76 10.34 15.63
N VAL A 185 -7.55 9.80 15.70
CA VAL A 185 -6.54 9.98 14.63
C VAL A 185 -7.09 9.47 13.31
N TYR A 186 -7.68 8.28 13.32
CA TYR A 186 -8.23 7.66 12.11
C TYR A 186 -9.42 8.45 11.56
N ALA A 187 -10.33 8.90 12.42
CA ALA A 187 -11.41 9.81 12.06
C ALA A 187 -10.90 11.12 11.44
N LYS A 188 -9.79 11.67 11.94
CA LYS A 188 -9.15 12.85 11.36
C LYS A 188 -8.58 12.59 9.96
N VAL A 189 -7.96 11.44 9.73
CA VAL A 189 -7.44 11.05 8.40
C VAL A 189 -8.59 10.94 7.39
N TYR A 190 -9.72 10.39 7.83
CA TYR A 190 -10.91 10.17 6.99
C TYR A 190 -11.87 11.37 6.93
N GLY A 191 -11.69 12.36 7.80
CA GLY A 191 -12.39 13.66 7.78
C GLY A 191 -13.44 13.85 8.88
N SER A 192 -14.07 12.79 9.37
CA SER A 192 -14.95 12.82 10.55
C SER A 192 -15.15 11.41 11.12
N TYR A 193 -15.69 11.31 12.34
CA TYR A 193 -16.08 10.00 12.92
C TYR A 193 -17.16 9.30 12.08
N GLU A 194 -18.14 10.04 11.54
CA GLU A 194 -19.19 9.48 10.67
C GLU A 194 -18.62 8.81 9.40
N HIS A 195 -17.48 9.26 8.87
CA HIS A 195 -16.82 8.58 7.74
C HIS A 195 -16.28 7.18 8.08
N LEU A 196 -16.13 6.85 9.37
CA LEU A 196 -15.71 5.52 9.79
C LEU A 196 -16.89 4.54 9.87
N TRP A 197 -18.13 5.00 9.65
CA TRP A 197 -19.32 4.16 9.69
C TRP A 197 -19.30 3.12 8.59
N ALA A 198 -19.07 1.87 9.00
CA ALA A 198 -18.91 0.69 8.18
C ALA A 198 -17.70 0.75 7.22
N GLY A 199 -16.94 -0.34 7.18
CA GLY A 199 -15.72 -0.46 6.39
C GLY A 199 -15.21 -1.90 6.37
N GLN A 200 -13.95 -2.11 6.00
CA GLN A 200 -13.36 -3.44 5.82
C GLN A 200 -12.13 -3.63 6.71
N VAL A 201 -12.10 -4.70 7.52
CA VAL A 201 -10.97 -5.00 8.44
C VAL A 201 -9.64 -5.04 7.69
N ALA A 202 -9.64 -5.61 6.47
CA ALA A 202 -8.46 -5.69 5.61
C ALA A 202 -7.86 -4.31 5.29
N ASP A 203 -8.71 -3.28 5.12
CA ASP A 203 -8.26 -1.93 4.84
C ASP A 203 -7.60 -1.29 6.07
N ALA A 204 -8.24 -1.37 7.23
CA ALA A 204 -7.65 -0.87 8.47
C ALA A 204 -6.36 -1.61 8.82
N LEU A 205 -6.26 -2.92 8.57
CA LEU A 205 -5.05 -3.69 8.76
C LEU A 205 -3.88 -3.15 7.92
N VAL A 206 -4.11 -2.88 6.64
CA VAL A 206 -3.07 -2.31 5.77
C VAL A 206 -2.67 -0.91 6.26
N ASP A 207 -3.61 -0.11 6.76
CA ASP A 207 -3.33 1.26 7.24
C ASP A 207 -2.61 1.27 8.60
N LEU A 208 -2.80 0.24 9.43
CA LEU A 208 -2.13 0.10 10.73
C LEU A 208 -0.80 -0.64 10.67
N THR A 209 -0.52 -1.36 9.59
CA THR A 209 0.68 -2.21 9.48
C THR A 209 1.60 -1.85 8.32
N GLY A 210 1.09 -1.19 7.28
CA GLY A 210 1.77 -1.06 5.99
C GLY A 210 2.00 -2.40 5.27
N GLY A 211 1.37 -3.47 5.75
CA GLY A 211 1.50 -4.83 5.25
C GLY A 211 0.42 -5.22 4.26
N LEU A 212 0.10 -6.52 4.20
CA LEU A 212 -0.97 -7.09 3.40
C LEU A 212 -2.04 -7.68 4.32
N ALA A 213 -3.27 -7.72 3.84
CA ALA A 213 -4.37 -8.44 4.48
C ALA A 213 -5.06 -9.34 3.46
N GLU A 214 -5.44 -10.53 3.89
CA GLU A 214 -6.09 -11.52 3.06
C GLU A 214 -7.46 -11.92 3.61
N ARG A 215 -8.43 -12.08 2.71
CA ARG A 215 -9.81 -12.46 3.05
C ARG A 215 -10.12 -13.83 2.49
N TRP A 216 -10.64 -14.70 3.34
CA TRP A 216 -11.01 -16.07 3.04
C TRP A 216 -12.52 -16.22 3.17
N SER A 217 -13.16 -16.60 2.07
CA SER A 217 -14.56 -17.02 2.07
C SER A 217 -14.66 -18.39 2.74
N LEU A 218 -15.40 -18.46 3.85
CA LEU A 218 -15.60 -19.70 4.61
C LEU A 218 -16.45 -20.73 3.85
N LYS A 219 -17.27 -20.27 2.89
CA LYS A 219 -18.03 -21.15 1.99
C LYS A 219 -17.11 -21.98 1.10
N ASP A 220 -15.99 -21.39 0.64
CA ASP A 220 -15.00 -22.11 -0.17
C ASP A 220 -14.18 -23.12 0.65
N LEU A 221 -13.93 -22.81 1.93
CA LEU A 221 -13.29 -23.70 2.91
C LEU A 221 -14.17 -24.92 3.26
N ALA A 222 -15.48 -24.73 3.40
CA ALA A 222 -16.40 -25.83 3.68
C ALA A 222 -16.53 -26.80 2.49
N GLY A 223 -16.52 -26.29 1.25
CA GLY A 223 -16.63 -27.09 0.03
C GLY A 223 -15.38 -27.92 -0.32
N THR A 224 -14.23 -27.65 0.29
CA THR A 224 -12.96 -28.33 -0.02
C THR A 224 -12.81 -29.71 0.66
N ARG A 225 -13.79 -30.15 1.46
CA ARG A 225 -13.83 -31.50 2.05
C ARG A 225 -14.15 -32.62 1.02
N GLY A 226 -14.47 -32.31 -0.25
CA GLY A 226 -15.00 -33.30 -1.20
C GLY A 226 -14.57 -33.27 -2.68
N GLN A 227 -13.62 -32.43 -3.14
CA GLN A 227 -13.20 -32.41 -4.55
C GLN A 227 -11.68 -32.38 -4.71
N GLN A 228 -11.14 -33.43 -5.36
CA GLN A 228 -9.71 -33.67 -5.58
C GLN A 228 -9.18 -33.11 -6.92
N ASP A 229 -10.05 -32.50 -7.74
CA ASP A 229 -9.72 -31.97 -9.08
C ASP A 229 -9.83 -30.44 -9.15
N ARG A 230 -8.96 -29.72 -8.42
CA ARG A 230 -8.69 -28.29 -8.71
C ARG A 230 -7.27 -28.13 -9.27
N PRO A 231 -7.05 -27.23 -10.25
CA PRO A 231 -5.75 -27.06 -10.89
C PRO A 231 -4.65 -26.71 -9.88
N ARG A 232 -3.46 -27.31 -10.08
CA ARG A 232 -2.25 -27.13 -9.26
C ARG A 232 -1.94 -25.64 -9.05
N GLY A 233 -2.14 -25.16 -7.84
CA GLY A 233 -1.90 -23.76 -7.44
C GLY A 233 -2.78 -23.26 -6.29
N TRP A 234 -3.85 -23.98 -5.95
CA TRP A 234 -4.63 -23.68 -4.75
C TRP A 234 -4.04 -24.40 -3.55
N GLU A 235 -3.30 -23.70 -2.70
CA GLU A 235 -2.93 -24.23 -1.39
C GLU A 235 -4.21 -24.46 -0.57
N HIS A 236 -4.35 -25.66 -0.01
CA HIS A 236 -5.57 -26.09 0.69
C HIS A 236 -5.75 -25.27 1.97
N ARG A 237 -6.58 -24.23 1.91
CA ARG A 237 -6.87 -23.38 3.07
C ARG A 237 -7.65 -24.18 4.10
N THR A 238 -7.26 -24.14 5.36
CA THR A 238 -7.98 -24.81 6.46
C THR A 238 -7.92 -23.98 7.73
N CYS A 239 -8.92 -24.11 8.63
CA CYS A 239 -8.86 -23.44 9.94
C CYS A 239 -7.63 -23.90 10.75
N ARG A 240 -7.12 -25.11 10.52
CA ARG A 240 -5.87 -25.58 11.14
C ARG A 240 -4.63 -24.76 10.76
N GLN A 241 -4.59 -24.13 9.59
CA GLN A 241 -3.48 -23.21 9.26
C GLN A 241 -3.47 -21.99 10.19
N LEU A 242 -4.64 -21.55 10.68
CA LEU A 242 -4.76 -20.43 11.60
C LEU A 242 -4.10 -20.69 12.95
N LEU A 243 -3.96 -21.96 13.38
CA LEU A 243 -3.28 -22.33 14.62
C LEU A 243 -1.84 -21.78 14.67
N ARG A 244 -1.15 -21.75 13.53
CA ARG A 244 0.22 -21.24 13.44
C ARG A 244 0.30 -19.72 13.46
N LEU A 245 -0.77 -19.06 13.00
CA LEU A 245 -0.84 -17.61 12.81
C LEU A 245 -1.40 -16.86 14.03
N LYS A 246 -2.14 -17.55 14.89
CA LYS A 246 -2.92 -16.97 16.00
C LYS A 246 -2.11 -16.03 16.92
N ASP A 247 -0.83 -16.32 17.13
CA ASP A 247 0.05 -15.54 18.01
C ASP A 247 0.91 -14.53 17.23
N GLN A 248 0.95 -14.61 15.90
CA GLN A 248 1.84 -13.81 15.04
C GLN A 248 1.15 -12.64 14.36
N CYS A 249 -0.18 -12.71 14.16
CA CYS A 249 -0.93 -11.67 13.49
C CYS A 249 -2.39 -11.59 13.97
N LEU A 250 -3.11 -10.59 13.45
CA LEU A 250 -4.55 -10.50 13.66
C LEU A 250 -5.29 -11.49 12.76
N ILE A 251 -6.25 -12.19 13.37
CA ILE A 251 -7.28 -12.96 12.68
C ILE A 251 -8.63 -12.37 13.10
N SER A 252 -9.45 -12.01 12.13
CA SER A 252 -10.81 -11.51 12.33
C SER A 252 -11.78 -12.36 11.54
N CYS A 253 -13.01 -12.49 12.02
CA CYS A 253 -14.09 -13.13 11.28
C CYS A 253 -15.31 -12.20 11.22
N SER A 254 -16.19 -12.40 10.24
CA SER A 254 -17.39 -11.59 10.10
C SER A 254 -18.62 -12.39 9.73
N VAL A 255 -19.77 -11.83 10.12
CA VAL A 255 -21.10 -12.31 9.73
C VAL A 255 -21.72 -11.23 8.84
N LEU A 256 -21.95 -11.54 7.56
CA LEU A 256 -22.56 -10.61 6.61
C LEU A 256 -24.08 -10.69 6.69
N SER A 257 -24.65 -11.88 6.77
CA SER A 257 -26.09 -12.11 6.89
C SER A 257 -26.37 -13.22 7.91
N PRO A 258 -26.72 -12.87 9.17
CA PRO A 258 -27.00 -13.86 10.20
C PRO A 258 -28.19 -14.71 9.79
N ARG A 259 -28.12 -16.01 10.08
CA ARG A 259 -29.21 -16.95 9.80
C ARG A 259 -30.46 -16.59 10.60
N ALA A 260 -31.62 -17.01 10.11
CA ALA A 260 -32.87 -16.87 10.84
C ALA A 260 -32.74 -17.54 12.22
N GLY A 261 -32.86 -16.74 13.30
CA GLY A 261 -32.69 -17.20 14.68
C GLY A 261 -31.36 -16.80 15.34
N ALA A 262 -30.35 -16.37 14.58
CA ALA A 262 -29.02 -15.95 15.09
C ALA A 262 -28.87 -14.42 15.15
N ARG A 263 -29.93 -13.70 15.56
CA ARG A 263 -29.97 -12.23 15.54
C ARG A 263 -28.91 -11.59 16.44
N ASP A 264 -28.49 -12.30 17.49
CA ASP A 264 -27.59 -11.78 18.52
C ASP A 264 -26.14 -11.63 18.06
N LEU A 265 -25.73 -12.33 16.98
CA LEU A 265 -24.43 -12.14 16.33
C LEU A 265 -24.33 -10.78 15.61
N GLY A 266 -25.47 -10.20 15.23
CA GLY A 266 -25.50 -8.98 14.44
C GLY A 266 -25.17 -9.22 12.96
N ALA A 267 -25.83 -8.47 12.08
CA ALA A 267 -25.50 -8.44 10.66
C ALA A 267 -24.40 -7.41 10.39
N PHE A 268 -23.51 -7.71 9.44
CA PHE A 268 -22.41 -6.84 9.02
C PHE A 268 -21.48 -6.46 10.19
N HIS A 269 -21.16 -7.44 11.04
CA HIS A 269 -20.32 -7.23 12.22
C HIS A 269 -19.02 -8.02 12.13
N ALA A 270 -17.94 -7.40 12.60
CA ALA A 270 -16.61 -8.00 12.67
C ALA A 270 -16.28 -8.41 14.11
N PHE A 271 -15.66 -9.58 14.24
CA PHE A 271 -15.20 -10.18 15.48
C PHE A 271 -13.70 -10.43 15.41
N ILE A 272 -13.05 -10.61 16.56
CA ILE A 272 -11.63 -10.98 16.64
C ILE A 272 -11.53 -12.45 17.01
N VAL A 273 -10.77 -13.23 16.25
CA VAL A 273 -10.36 -14.58 16.65
C VAL A 273 -9.12 -14.43 17.53
N SER A 274 -9.32 -14.55 18.84
CA SER A 274 -8.32 -14.25 19.86
C SER A 274 -7.34 -15.40 20.09
N ASP A 275 -7.83 -16.64 20.05
CA ASP A 275 -7.04 -17.87 20.22
C ASP A 275 -7.68 -19.04 19.46
N LEU A 276 -6.89 -20.08 19.22
CA LEU A 276 -7.33 -21.35 18.66
C LEU A 276 -6.69 -22.50 19.45
N ARG A 277 -7.48 -23.54 19.75
CA ARG A 277 -7.06 -24.71 20.53
C ARG A 277 -7.51 -26.00 19.85
N GLU A 278 -6.57 -26.90 19.63
CA GLU A 278 -6.87 -28.27 19.22
C GLU A 278 -6.86 -29.16 20.46
N LEU A 279 -8.01 -29.73 20.78
CA LEU A 279 -8.25 -30.59 21.93
C LEU A 279 -8.40 -32.04 21.47
N ARG A 280 -8.21 -32.96 22.40
CA ARG A 280 -8.48 -34.38 22.18
C ARG A 280 -9.73 -34.77 22.96
N GLY A 281 -10.80 -35.09 22.24
CA GLY A 281 -12.03 -35.57 22.84
C GLY A 281 -11.84 -36.92 23.54
N ARG A 282 -12.72 -37.24 24.49
CA ARG A 282 -12.71 -38.50 25.25
C ARG A 282 -12.81 -39.75 24.38
N ALA A 283 -13.50 -39.66 23.23
CA ALA A 283 -13.59 -40.74 22.26
C ALA A 283 -12.41 -40.76 21.27
N GLY A 284 -11.39 -39.92 21.48
CA GLY A 284 -10.13 -39.88 20.73
C GLY A 284 -10.14 -38.99 19.50
N GLN A 285 -11.26 -38.36 19.15
CA GLN A 285 -11.37 -37.40 18.05
C GLN A 285 -10.65 -36.08 18.35
N GLY A 286 -10.12 -35.41 17.32
CA GLY A 286 -9.58 -34.05 17.44
C GLY A 286 -10.69 -33.01 17.32
N ILE A 287 -10.73 -32.04 18.24
CA ILE A 287 -11.72 -30.96 18.29
C ILE A 287 -10.97 -29.63 18.15
N LEU A 288 -11.29 -28.83 17.15
CA LEU A 288 -10.70 -27.50 16.98
C LEU A 288 -11.67 -26.43 17.49
N LEU A 289 -11.28 -25.75 18.56
CA LEU A 289 -12.01 -24.63 19.13
C LEU A 289 -11.34 -23.29 18.77
N LEU A 290 -12.16 -22.31 18.45
CA LEU A 290 -11.79 -20.92 18.19
C LEU A 290 -12.38 -20.06 19.30
N ARG A 291 -11.56 -19.25 19.97
CA ARG A 291 -12.04 -18.25 20.93
C ARG A 291 -12.26 -16.93 20.21
N ILE A 292 -13.51 -16.49 20.17
CA ILE A 292 -13.96 -15.31 19.43
C ILE A 292 -14.35 -14.22 20.43
N LEU A 293 -13.83 -13.01 20.21
CA LEU A 293 -14.20 -11.80 20.94
C LEU A 293 -15.18 -10.97 20.10
N ASN A 294 -16.32 -10.63 20.71
CA ASN A 294 -17.25 -9.63 20.19
C ASN A 294 -16.89 -8.24 20.70
N PRO A 295 -16.47 -7.28 19.84
CA PRO A 295 -16.14 -5.92 20.26
C PRO A 295 -17.28 -5.16 20.97
N TRP A 296 -18.54 -5.55 20.79
CA TRP A 296 -19.67 -4.99 21.55
C TRP A 296 -19.70 -5.42 23.02
N GLY A 297 -18.90 -6.41 23.42
CA GLY A 297 -18.89 -6.99 24.76
C GLY A 297 -20.16 -7.79 25.10
N ARG A 298 -20.95 -8.19 24.10
CA ARG A 298 -22.18 -8.99 24.29
C ARG A 298 -21.86 -10.48 24.28
N HIS A 299 -22.39 -11.21 25.24
CA HIS A 299 -22.40 -12.68 25.22
C HIS A 299 -23.51 -13.18 24.29
N CYS A 300 -23.21 -13.24 22.99
CA CYS A 300 -24.18 -13.55 21.94
C CYS A 300 -24.17 -15.02 21.49
N TRP A 301 -23.21 -15.83 21.95
CA TRP A 301 -23.06 -17.20 21.47
C TRP A 301 -23.90 -18.19 22.27
N GLN A 302 -24.71 -18.97 21.56
CA GLN A 302 -25.60 -19.99 22.13
C GLN A 302 -25.27 -21.41 21.62
N GLY A 303 -24.05 -21.63 21.14
CA GLY A 303 -23.59 -22.92 20.62
C GLY A 303 -23.20 -23.93 21.70
N LEU A 304 -22.62 -25.05 21.25
CA LEU A 304 -22.33 -26.22 22.09
C LEU A 304 -21.31 -25.94 23.21
N TRP A 305 -20.40 -24.99 22.97
CA TRP A 305 -19.26 -24.67 23.83
C TRP A 305 -19.48 -23.44 24.71
N ARG A 306 -20.74 -23.06 24.97
CA ARG A 306 -21.09 -22.06 25.99
C ARG A 306 -20.93 -22.62 27.41
N GLU A 307 -20.93 -21.75 28.42
CA GLU A 307 -20.95 -22.21 29.83
C GLU A 307 -22.16 -23.14 30.08
N GLY A 308 -21.90 -24.34 30.63
CA GLY A 308 -22.91 -25.39 30.82
C GLY A 308 -23.39 -26.10 29.54
N GLY A 309 -22.77 -25.84 28.39
CA GLY A 309 -23.10 -26.49 27.11
C GLY A 309 -22.64 -27.95 27.01
N GLU A 310 -23.31 -28.72 26.15
CA GLU A 310 -23.04 -30.16 25.97
C GLU A 310 -21.67 -30.45 25.33
N GLY A 311 -21.07 -29.47 24.64
CA GLY A 311 -19.74 -29.60 24.04
C GLY A 311 -18.66 -29.96 25.06
N TRP A 312 -18.74 -29.40 26.27
CA TRP A 312 -17.77 -29.66 27.35
C TRP A 312 -17.79 -31.10 27.88
N SER A 313 -18.88 -31.85 27.64
CA SER A 313 -18.93 -33.29 27.99
C SER A 313 -17.95 -34.14 27.16
N GLN A 314 -17.55 -33.62 25.99
CA GLN A 314 -16.65 -34.32 25.07
C GLN A 314 -15.18 -34.27 25.50
N VAL A 315 -14.81 -33.39 26.44
CA VAL A 315 -13.43 -33.20 26.92
C VAL A 315 -13.33 -33.47 28.43
N GLU A 316 -12.10 -33.52 28.96
CA GLU A 316 -11.90 -33.70 30.39
C GLU A 316 -12.41 -32.47 31.18
N PRO A 317 -13.01 -32.64 32.38
CA PRO A 317 -13.67 -31.53 33.07
C PRO A 317 -12.69 -30.46 33.51
N ALA A 318 -11.45 -30.85 33.83
CA ALA A 318 -10.38 -29.93 34.18
C ALA A 318 -9.98 -29.04 32.98
N GLU A 319 -9.86 -29.61 31.78
CA GLU A 319 -9.54 -28.87 30.55
C GLU A 319 -10.70 -27.91 30.17
N GLY A 320 -11.95 -28.37 30.29
CA GLY A 320 -13.12 -27.51 30.09
C GLY A 320 -13.20 -26.34 31.07
N ALA A 321 -12.96 -26.59 32.37
CA ALA A 321 -12.93 -25.56 33.39
C ALA A 321 -11.79 -24.54 33.15
N GLU A 322 -10.62 -25.00 32.72
CA GLU A 322 -9.50 -24.13 32.36
C GLU A 322 -9.89 -23.20 31.20
N LEU A 323 -10.41 -23.73 30.09
CA LEU A 323 -10.77 -22.93 28.92
C LEU A 323 -11.90 -21.92 29.19
N LEU A 324 -12.87 -22.29 30.04
CA LEU A 324 -13.92 -21.38 30.47
C LEU A 324 -13.37 -20.26 31.36
N SER A 325 -12.41 -20.55 32.25
CA SER A 325 -11.79 -19.55 33.13
C SER A 325 -10.99 -18.47 32.39
N GLN A 326 -10.61 -18.74 31.13
CA GLN A 326 -9.86 -17.80 30.29
C GLN A 326 -10.76 -16.78 29.57
N LEU A 327 -12.08 -16.97 29.55
CA LEU A 327 -12.99 -16.09 28.83
C LEU A 327 -13.12 -14.73 29.51
N GLN A 328 -13.08 -13.67 28.70
CA GLN A 328 -13.40 -12.30 29.11
C GLN A 328 -14.82 -11.89 28.64
N ASP A 329 -15.25 -10.69 29.03
CA ASP A 329 -16.53 -10.12 28.59
C ASP A 329 -16.67 -10.14 27.07
N GLY A 330 -17.76 -10.75 26.57
CA GLY A 330 -18.01 -10.85 25.13
C GLY A 330 -17.13 -11.86 24.37
N GLU A 331 -16.32 -12.65 25.06
CA GLU A 331 -15.62 -13.80 24.48
C GLU A 331 -16.43 -15.09 24.59
N PHE A 332 -16.25 -15.98 23.61
CA PHE A 332 -16.86 -17.31 23.59
C PHE A 332 -16.06 -18.29 22.75
N TRP A 333 -16.19 -19.59 23.06
CA TRP A 333 -15.60 -20.68 22.29
C TRP A 333 -16.57 -21.20 21.22
N VAL A 334 -16.04 -21.51 20.03
CA VAL A 334 -16.78 -22.03 18.88
C VAL A 334 -16.00 -23.17 18.25
N GLU A 335 -16.66 -24.27 17.92
CA GLU A 335 -16.04 -25.38 17.18
C GLU A 335 -15.90 -25.07 15.68
N GLU A 336 -14.92 -25.66 14.98
CA GLU A 336 -14.70 -25.48 13.54
C GLU A 336 -15.99 -25.62 12.72
N GLU A 337 -16.79 -26.66 12.97
CA GLU A 337 -18.05 -26.92 12.27
C GLU A 337 -19.09 -25.82 12.49
N GLU A 338 -19.23 -25.33 13.72
CA GLU A 338 -20.13 -24.21 14.03
C GLU A 338 -19.61 -22.92 13.39
N PHE A 339 -18.29 -22.72 13.41
CA PHE A 339 -17.63 -21.56 12.84
C PHE A 339 -17.85 -21.45 11.31
N LEU A 340 -17.61 -22.54 10.58
CA LEU A 340 -17.83 -22.61 9.13
C LEU A 340 -19.32 -22.47 8.75
N ARG A 341 -20.22 -22.74 9.69
CA ARG A 341 -21.67 -22.65 9.49
C ARG A 341 -22.20 -21.23 9.71
N GLU A 342 -21.76 -20.56 10.78
CA GLU A 342 -22.33 -19.27 11.20
C GLU A 342 -21.56 -18.05 10.69
N PHE A 343 -20.26 -18.17 10.42
CA PHE A 343 -19.43 -17.09 9.89
C PHE A 343 -19.27 -17.20 8.37
N GLU A 344 -19.05 -16.07 7.69
CA GLU A 344 -18.95 -16.04 6.22
C GLU A 344 -17.54 -15.77 5.70
N GLU A 345 -16.76 -14.99 6.43
CA GLU A 345 -15.42 -14.56 6.01
C GLU A 345 -14.46 -14.56 7.19
N VAL A 346 -13.19 -14.90 6.90
CA VAL A 346 -12.04 -14.67 7.77
C VAL A 346 -11.10 -13.67 7.11
N THR A 347 -10.72 -12.62 7.84
CA THR A 347 -9.69 -11.66 7.44
C THR A 347 -8.42 -11.87 8.26
N ILE A 348 -7.27 -11.99 7.60
CA ILE A 348 -5.97 -12.27 8.23
C ILE A 348 -4.98 -11.19 7.80
N GLY A 349 -4.29 -10.58 8.77
CA GLY A 349 -3.14 -9.73 8.48
C GLY A 349 -1.88 -10.57 8.25
N TYR A 350 -1.04 -10.19 7.30
CA TYR A 350 0.29 -10.81 7.18
C TYR A 350 1.12 -10.45 8.42
N PRO A 351 1.77 -11.43 9.10
CA PRO A 351 2.65 -11.14 10.21
C PRO A 351 3.77 -10.18 9.78
N VAL A 352 4.12 -9.26 10.68
CA VAL A 352 5.20 -8.29 10.49
C VAL A 352 6.28 -8.61 11.51
N THR A 353 7.47 -8.94 11.01
CA THR A 353 8.64 -9.20 11.87
C THR A 353 9.10 -7.92 12.57
N GLU A 354 9.87 -8.04 13.64
CA GLU A 354 10.48 -6.89 14.35
C GLU A 354 11.39 -6.03 13.44
N ALA A 355 11.89 -6.60 12.34
CA ALA A 355 12.64 -5.88 11.31
C ALA A 355 11.75 -5.13 10.29
N GLY A 356 10.43 -5.20 10.43
CA GLY A 356 9.46 -4.57 9.52
C GLY A 356 9.21 -5.31 8.21
N HIS A 357 9.62 -6.58 8.10
CA HIS A 357 9.36 -7.42 6.92
C HIS A 357 8.10 -8.26 7.11
N LEU A 358 7.35 -8.45 6.02
CA LEU A 358 6.21 -9.37 6.01
C LEU A 358 6.68 -10.83 6.08
N GLN A 359 5.88 -11.68 6.69
CA GLN A 359 6.03 -13.12 6.67
C GLN A 359 4.88 -13.73 5.87
N SER A 360 5.18 -14.73 5.04
CA SER A 360 4.16 -15.42 4.25
C SER A 360 3.17 -16.15 5.15
N LEU A 361 1.87 -16.03 4.84
CA LEU A 361 0.81 -16.83 5.47
C LEU A 361 0.88 -18.32 5.12
N TYR A 362 1.63 -18.66 4.07
CA TYR A 362 1.64 -19.96 3.44
C TYR A 362 2.87 -20.77 3.80
N THR A 363 4.05 -20.19 3.63
CA THR A 363 5.34 -20.86 3.82
C THR A 363 6.03 -20.46 5.12
N GLU A 364 5.50 -19.45 5.82
CA GLU A 364 6.09 -18.84 7.01
C GLU A 364 7.46 -18.18 6.75
N LYS A 365 7.90 -18.08 5.48
CA LYS A 365 9.15 -17.43 5.12
C LYS A 365 9.01 -15.92 5.17
N THR A 366 10.09 -15.24 5.58
CA THR A 366 10.16 -13.79 5.55
C THR A 366 10.29 -13.28 4.11
N LEU A 367 9.40 -12.37 3.72
CA LEU A 367 9.38 -11.66 2.44
C LEU A 367 10.26 -10.41 2.53
N CYS A 368 11.56 -10.61 2.69
CA CYS A 368 12.53 -9.54 2.99
C CYS A 368 12.81 -8.57 1.83
N HIS A 369 12.44 -8.93 0.59
CA HIS A 369 12.63 -8.07 -0.58
C HIS A 369 11.32 -7.41 -1.00
N THR A 370 11.13 -6.14 -0.57
CA THR A 370 9.93 -5.35 -0.88
C THR A 370 10.24 -4.22 -1.86
N GLN A 371 9.41 -4.06 -2.89
CA GLN A 371 9.41 -2.90 -3.80
C GLN A 371 8.00 -2.43 -4.09
N ALA A 372 7.82 -1.12 -4.26
CA ALA A 372 6.54 -0.55 -4.65
C ALA A 372 6.74 0.52 -5.73
N LEU A 373 5.86 0.55 -6.73
CA LEU A 373 5.85 1.58 -7.77
C LEU A 373 4.44 2.15 -7.97
N PRO A 374 4.30 3.49 -8.05
CA PRO A 374 3.02 4.11 -8.34
C PRO A 374 2.66 3.93 -9.82
N GLY A 375 1.35 3.92 -10.08
CA GLY A 375 0.77 3.85 -11.40
C GLY A 375 -0.58 4.56 -11.48
N ALA A 376 -1.07 4.71 -12.70
CA ALA A 376 -2.40 5.27 -12.94
C ALA A 376 -3.03 4.71 -14.22
N TRP A 377 -4.34 4.49 -14.14
CA TRP A 377 -5.22 4.33 -15.30
C TRP A 377 -5.73 5.71 -15.70
N VAL A 378 -5.38 6.14 -16.90
CA VAL A 378 -5.72 7.45 -17.46
C VAL A 378 -6.60 7.23 -18.69
N VAL A 379 -7.78 7.85 -18.70
CA VAL A 379 -8.76 7.74 -19.78
C VAL A 379 -8.11 8.13 -21.12
N GLY A 380 -8.35 7.33 -22.16
CA GLY A 380 -7.76 7.53 -23.50
C GLY A 380 -6.26 7.28 -23.62
N GLN A 381 -5.56 6.88 -22.54
CA GLN A 381 -4.13 6.60 -22.57
C GLN A 381 -3.79 5.21 -22.02
N SER A 382 -4.10 4.96 -20.75
CA SER A 382 -3.71 3.75 -20.03
C SER A 382 -4.86 3.03 -19.33
N ALA A 383 -6.09 3.53 -19.41
CA ALA A 383 -7.29 2.86 -18.87
C ALA A 383 -7.84 1.80 -19.85
N GLY A 384 -7.06 0.73 -20.07
CA GLY A 384 -7.34 -0.26 -21.12
C GLY A 384 -8.47 -1.27 -20.82
N GLY A 385 -8.91 -1.36 -19.57
CA GLY A 385 -9.87 -2.38 -19.10
C GLY A 385 -9.25 -3.77 -18.99
N CYS A 386 -10.06 -4.81 -18.74
CA CYS A 386 -9.60 -6.19 -18.59
C CYS A 386 -9.21 -6.84 -19.92
N ARG A 387 -8.69 -8.07 -19.88
CA ARG A 387 -8.20 -8.83 -21.05
C ARG A 387 -9.25 -9.05 -22.14
N ASN A 388 -10.54 -8.97 -21.80
CA ASN A 388 -11.64 -9.08 -22.76
C ASN A 388 -11.84 -7.79 -23.59
N ASN A 389 -11.14 -6.70 -23.24
CA ASN A 389 -11.16 -5.45 -23.99
C ASN A 389 -9.98 -5.39 -24.97
N SER A 390 -10.24 -4.94 -26.20
CA SER A 390 -9.20 -4.72 -27.22
C SER A 390 -8.14 -3.69 -26.80
N CYS A 391 -8.50 -2.77 -25.90
CA CYS A 391 -7.60 -1.76 -25.32
C CYS A 391 -6.75 -2.29 -24.14
N PHE A 392 -6.87 -3.57 -23.74
CA PHE A 392 -6.05 -4.16 -22.67
C PHE A 392 -4.54 -3.88 -22.82
N PRO A 393 -3.95 -3.93 -24.03
CA PRO A 393 -2.54 -3.60 -24.24
C PRO A 393 -2.16 -2.16 -23.93
N CYS A 394 -3.10 -1.24 -23.66
CA CYS A 394 -2.82 0.13 -23.24
C CYS A 394 -2.56 0.24 -21.73
N ASN A 395 -2.95 -0.75 -20.91
CA ASN A 395 -2.75 -0.70 -19.45
C ASN A 395 -1.29 -0.48 -19.05
N PRO A 396 -1.02 0.14 -17.89
CA PRO A 396 0.34 0.25 -17.37
C PRO A 396 1.01 -1.13 -17.28
N LYS A 397 2.31 -1.17 -17.51
CA LYS A 397 3.11 -2.40 -17.56
C LYS A 397 4.32 -2.23 -16.68
N TYR A 398 4.73 -3.30 -16.02
CA TYR A 398 5.89 -3.32 -15.15
C TYR A 398 6.77 -4.52 -15.44
N TRP A 399 8.07 -4.29 -15.60
CA TRP A 399 9.06 -5.35 -15.61
C TRP A 399 9.33 -5.81 -14.19
N LEU A 400 9.18 -7.11 -13.97
CA LEU A 400 9.52 -7.80 -12.75
C LEU A 400 10.66 -8.79 -13.06
N ARG A 401 11.80 -8.67 -12.38
CA ARG A 401 12.95 -9.57 -12.55
C ARG A 401 13.23 -10.29 -11.25
N LEU A 402 13.33 -11.61 -11.32
CA LEU A 402 13.73 -12.48 -10.22
C LEU A 402 15.13 -13.01 -10.48
N SER A 403 15.97 -13.01 -9.44
CA SER A 403 17.35 -13.51 -9.52
C SER A 403 17.46 -15.00 -9.19
N GLU A 404 16.54 -15.50 -8.36
CA GLU A 404 16.49 -16.86 -7.83
C GLU A 404 15.03 -17.34 -7.75
N PRO A 405 14.76 -18.64 -7.58
CA PRO A 405 13.40 -19.10 -7.29
C PRO A 405 12.90 -18.42 -6.02
N SER A 406 11.73 -17.79 -6.09
CA SER A 406 11.19 -17.05 -4.95
C SER A 406 9.69 -17.20 -4.87
N GLU A 407 9.20 -17.13 -3.63
CA GLU A 407 7.80 -16.91 -3.33
C GLU A 407 7.54 -15.40 -3.40
N LEU A 408 6.42 -15.02 -4.02
CA LEU A 408 6.04 -13.63 -4.23
C LEU A 408 4.59 -13.39 -3.81
N CYS A 409 4.38 -12.26 -3.15
CA CYS A 409 3.08 -11.62 -3.05
C CYS A 409 3.13 -10.32 -3.85
N VAL A 410 2.32 -10.22 -4.91
CA VAL A 410 2.21 -9.01 -5.73
C VAL A 410 0.83 -8.40 -5.56
N ALA A 411 0.77 -7.16 -5.07
CA ALA A 411 -0.47 -6.47 -4.72
C ALA A 411 -0.67 -5.20 -5.55
N VAL A 412 -1.92 -4.90 -5.88
CA VAL A 412 -2.36 -3.66 -6.51
C VAL A 412 -3.29 -2.95 -5.53
N LEU A 413 -2.77 -1.93 -4.88
CA LEU A 413 -3.53 -1.06 -3.98
C LEU A 413 -4.05 0.14 -4.76
N GLN A 414 -5.35 0.34 -4.87
CA GLN A 414 -5.93 1.52 -5.52
C GLN A 414 -6.27 2.62 -4.52
N ARG A 415 -6.19 3.88 -4.95
CA ARG A 415 -6.71 5.00 -4.15
C ARG A 415 -8.23 5.07 -4.25
N PRO A 416 -8.93 5.36 -3.14
CA PRO A 416 -10.35 5.70 -3.19
C PRO A 416 -10.57 6.91 -4.09
N ARG A 417 -11.72 6.96 -4.76
CA ARG A 417 -12.14 8.15 -5.50
C ARG A 417 -12.40 9.28 -4.52
N LYS A 418 -11.69 10.41 -4.67
CA LYS A 418 -12.07 11.64 -3.98
C LYS A 418 -13.36 12.14 -4.62
N HIS A 419 -14.50 11.93 -3.96
CA HIS A 419 -15.67 12.71 -4.25
C HIS A 419 -15.34 14.19 -3.96
N PRO A 420 -15.51 15.11 -4.92
CA PRO A 420 -15.31 16.52 -4.64
C PRO A 420 -16.35 16.95 -3.61
N ALA A 421 -15.90 17.14 -2.36
CA ALA A 421 -16.63 17.88 -1.35
C ALA A 421 -16.95 19.26 -1.96
N GLY A 422 -18.19 19.50 -2.37
CA GLY A 422 -18.58 20.80 -2.94
C GLY A 422 -19.75 20.88 -3.93
N ARG A 423 -20.45 19.79 -4.30
CA ARG A 423 -21.60 19.89 -5.23
C ARG A 423 -22.91 19.22 -4.82
N ALA A 424 -23.07 18.81 -3.55
CA ALA A 424 -24.39 18.46 -3.00
C ALA A 424 -25.09 19.68 -2.38
N ARG A 425 -25.05 20.84 -3.08
CA ARG A 425 -25.68 22.09 -2.62
C ARG A 425 -26.70 22.69 -3.58
N ALA A 426 -27.14 21.92 -4.57
CA ALA A 426 -28.22 22.34 -5.47
C ALA A 426 -29.03 21.12 -5.90
N LEU A 427 -30.06 20.80 -5.11
CA LEU A 427 -31.35 20.20 -5.53
C LEU A 427 -32.23 20.08 -4.28
N VAL A 428 -32.50 21.23 -3.64
CA VAL A 428 -33.69 21.36 -2.80
C VAL A 428 -34.83 21.71 -3.76
N GLY A 429 -35.73 20.76 -4.00
CA GLY A 429 -36.92 21.04 -4.79
C GLY A 429 -37.65 19.81 -5.31
N ARG A 430 -38.72 19.45 -4.58
CA ARG A 430 -39.95 18.73 -5.00
C ARG A 430 -40.02 17.20 -4.78
N GLY A 431 -40.85 16.84 -3.80
CA GLY A 431 -41.77 15.69 -3.86
C GLY A 431 -41.35 14.43 -3.09
N PRO A 432 -42.23 13.86 -2.22
CA PRO A 432 -41.94 12.60 -1.55
C PRO A 432 -42.18 11.42 -2.52
N ALA A 433 -41.16 10.62 -2.76
CA ALA A 433 -41.24 9.37 -3.52
C ALA A 433 -40.81 8.18 -2.62
N PRO A 434 -41.33 6.98 -2.89
CA PRO A 434 -41.65 5.99 -1.85
C PRO A 434 -40.46 5.25 -1.27
N SER A 435 -40.60 4.92 0.01
CA SER A 435 -39.65 4.30 0.93
C SER A 435 -39.39 2.81 0.67
N SER A 436 -38.85 2.43 -0.49
CA SER A 436 -38.53 1.02 -0.79
C SER A 436 -37.22 0.74 -1.55
N LEU A 437 -36.28 1.70 -1.62
CA LEU A 437 -34.95 1.50 -2.24
C LEU A 437 -33.78 1.95 -1.35
N LEU A 438 -33.95 1.88 -0.03
CA LEU A 438 -32.86 2.05 0.95
C LEU A 438 -32.26 0.68 1.27
N GLY A 439 -31.32 0.22 0.44
CA GLY A 439 -30.55 -0.98 0.72
C GLY A 439 -29.82 -1.48 -0.52
N LYS A 440 -28.55 -1.07 -0.69
CA LYS A 440 -27.42 -1.77 -1.36
C LYS A 440 -26.35 -0.86 -1.97
N ASP A 441 -26.59 0.44 -2.19
CA ASP A 441 -25.79 1.22 -3.15
C ASP A 441 -24.81 2.28 -2.61
N HIS A 442 -24.54 2.35 -1.30
CA HIS A 442 -23.71 3.42 -0.72
C HIS A 442 -22.24 3.08 -0.43
N GLN A 443 -21.81 1.80 -0.49
CA GLN A 443 -20.40 1.43 -0.26
C GLN A 443 -19.63 0.96 -1.50
N VAL A 444 -20.32 0.66 -2.61
CA VAL A 444 -19.68 0.06 -3.81
C VAL A 444 -19.08 1.10 -4.77
N LYS A 445 -19.22 2.41 -4.51
CA LYS A 445 -18.89 3.46 -5.50
C LYS A 445 -17.46 4.02 -5.46
N ASP A 446 -16.67 3.70 -4.43
CA ASP A 446 -15.36 4.36 -4.26
C ASP A 446 -14.20 3.63 -4.95
N TYR A 447 -14.33 2.32 -5.16
CA TYR A 447 -13.30 1.47 -5.77
C TYR A 447 -13.70 0.94 -7.14
N GLN A 448 -12.70 0.71 -7.99
CA GLN A 448 -12.87 0.02 -9.26
C GLN A 448 -12.68 -1.47 -9.08
N ALA A 449 -13.36 -2.28 -9.89
CA ALA A 449 -12.98 -3.68 -10.01
C ALA A 449 -11.57 -3.76 -10.64
N VAL A 450 -10.57 -4.18 -9.86
CA VAL A 450 -9.15 -4.22 -10.28
C VAL A 450 -8.60 -5.64 -10.25
N GLY A 451 -7.61 -5.90 -11.10
CA GLY A 451 -6.97 -7.20 -11.22
C GLY A 451 -5.54 -7.07 -11.71
N LEU A 452 -4.78 -8.15 -11.59
CA LEU A 452 -3.37 -8.22 -11.95
C LEU A 452 -3.08 -9.50 -12.73
N HIS A 453 -2.27 -9.39 -13.78
CA HIS A 453 -1.81 -10.53 -14.56
C HIS A 453 -0.31 -10.44 -14.81
N ILE A 454 0.38 -11.57 -14.78
CA ILE A 454 1.83 -11.70 -14.91
C ILE A 454 2.17 -12.70 -16.03
N TRP A 455 3.07 -12.33 -16.93
CA TRP A 455 3.59 -13.20 -17.98
C TRP A 455 5.09 -13.42 -17.80
N LYS A 456 5.58 -14.65 -18.03
CA LYS A 456 7.01 -14.91 -18.17
C LYS A 456 7.48 -14.47 -19.54
N VAL A 457 8.63 -13.79 -19.61
CA VAL A 457 9.23 -13.31 -20.85
C VAL A 457 10.70 -13.72 -20.92
N GLU A 458 11.19 -13.99 -22.13
CA GLU A 458 12.58 -14.44 -22.31
C GLU A 458 13.59 -13.32 -22.02
N LYS A 459 13.28 -12.09 -22.43
CA LYS A 459 14.13 -10.89 -22.30
C LYS A 459 13.25 -9.65 -22.10
N ARG A 460 13.83 -8.50 -21.73
CA ARG A 460 13.08 -7.21 -21.64
C ARG A 460 12.55 -6.68 -22.99
N ARG A 461 13.03 -7.20 -24.12
CA ARG A 461 12.59 -6.82 -25.47
C ARG A 461 11.68 -7.90 -26.00
N VAL A 462 10.39 -7.62 -26.06
CA VAL A 462 9.38 -8.58 -26.51
C VAL A 462 8.25 -7.88 -27.25
N SER A 463 7.66 -8.59 -28.21
CA SER A 463 6.43 -8.15 -28.87
C SER A 463 5.28 -8.20 -27.86
N LEU A 464 4.87 -7.03 -27.36
CA LEU A 464 3.79 -6.91 -26.40
C LEU A 464 2.47 -7.54 -26.91
N PRO A 465 2.04 -7.32 -28.17
CA PRO A 465 0.83 -7.97 -28.67
C PRO A 465 0.91 -9.49 -28.60
N ARG A 466 2.06 -10.09 -28.97
CA ARG A 466 2.26 -11.53 -28.97
C ARG A 466 2.24 -12.13 -27.55
N ILE A 467 2.80 -11.44 -26.57
CA ILE A 467 2.78 -11.96 -25.18
C ILE A 467 1.39 -11.82 -24.58
N LEU A 468 0.75 -10.66 -24.74
CA LEU A 468 -0.54 -10.43 -24.10
C LEU A 468 -1.65 -11.33 -24.67
N SER A 469 -1.45 -11.89 -25.87
CA SER A 469 -2.30 -12.94 -26.43
C SER A 469 -2.11 -14.32 -25.80
N THR A 470 -1.00 -14.60 -25.12
CA THR A 470 -0.82 -15.88 -24.42
C THR A 470 -1.47 -15.85 -23.04
N PRO A 471 -1.79 -17.02 -22.45
CA PRO A 471 -2.18 -17.08 -21.04
C PRO A 471 -1.07 -16.51 -20.13
N PRO A 472 -1.43 -15.77 -19.07
CA PRO A 472 -0.50 -15.34 -18.04
C PRO A 472 -0.02 -16.58 -17.26
N VAL A 473 1.19 -16.48 -16.70
CA VAL A 473 1.74 -17.51 -15.83
C VAL A 473 1.16 -17.44 -14.41
N ALA A 474 0.69 -16.26 -14.02
CA ALA A 474 -0.01 -16.04 -12.76
C ALA A 474 -0.93 -14.81 -12.88
N GLY A 475 -2.02 -14.77 -12.13
CA GLY A 475 -2.94 -13.64 -12.16
C GLY A 475 -4.03 -13.77 -11.10
N THR A 476 -4.65 -12.65 -10.73
CA THR A 476 -5.82 -12.63 -9.86
C THR A 476 -6.96 -13.39 -10.53
N VAL A 477 -7.72 -14.18 -9.76
CA VAL A 477 -8.83 -15.03 -10.27
C VAL A 477 -9.90 -14.19 -10.95
N CYS A 478 -10.28 -13.07 -10.33
CA CYS A 478 -11.24 -12.11 -10.87
C CYS A 478 -10.78 -10.68 -10.60
N HIS A 479 -11.42 -9.73 -11.28
CA HIS A 479 -11.35 -8.33 -10.88
C HIS A 479 -12.29 -8.11 -9.69
N ALA A 480 -11.80 -7.54 -8.61
CA ALA A 480 -12.56 -7.32 -7.39
C ALA A 480 -12.64 -5.83 -7.04
N TYR A 481 -13.75 -5.40 -6.43
CA TYR A 481 -14.00 -4.02 -5.99
C TYR A 481 -13.27 -3.68 -4.69
N ASP A 482 -12.13 -4.33 -4.45
CA ASP A 482 -11.36 -4.22 -3.22
C ASP A 482 -10.38 -3.06 -3.32
N ARG A 483 -10.07 -2.43 -2.18
CA ARG A 483 -9.01 -1.44 -2.12
C ARG A 483 -7.66 -2.02 -2.52
N GLU A 484 -7.38 -3.26 -2.14
CA GLU A 484 -6.17 -4.00 -2.52
C GLU A 484 -6.50 -5.41 -2.99
N VAL A 485 -6.03 -5.77 -4.19
CA VAL A 485 -6.01 -7.15 -4.67
C VAL A 485 -4.59 -7.65 -4.68
N HIS A 486 -4.35 -8.91 -4.31
CA HIS A 486 -3.02 -9.50 -4.35
C HIS A 486 -3.02 -10.89 -4.96
N LEU A 487 -1.84 -11.27 -5.41
CA LEU A 487 -1.52 -12.55 -6.03
C LEU A 487 -0.34 -13.15 -5.26
N HIS A 488 -0.55 -14.34 -4.71
CA HIS A 488 0.51 -15.20 -4.19
C HIS A 488 0.92 -16.20 -5.27
N CYS A 489 2.23 -16.37 -5.47
CA CYS A 489 2.77 -17.40 -6.36
C CYS A 489 4.26 -17.67 -6.11
N GLU A 490 4.72 -18.87 -6.49
CA GLU A 490 6.15 -19.17 -6.63
C GLU A 490 6.58 -19.03 -8.10
N LEU A 491 7.63 -18.27 -8.36
CA LEU A 491 8.15 -18.07 -9.71
C LEU A 491 9.63 -18.45 -9.79
N SER A 492 10.00 -19.03 -10.93
CA SER A 492 11.40 -19.32 -11.27
C SER A 492 12.18 -18.04 -11.60
N PRO A 493 13.53 -18.08 -11.59
CA PRO A 493 14.34 -16.96 -12.03
C PRO A 493 13.98 -16.55 -13.46
N GLY A 494 13.99 -15.24 -13.72
CA GLY A 494 13.73 -14.73 -15.07
C GLY A 494 13.12 -13.33 -15.11
N TYR A 495 12.62 -12.98 -16.29
CA TYR A 495 11.94 -11.73 -16.55
C TYR A 495 10.43 -11.98 -16.67
N TYR A 496 9.67 -11.05 -16.12
CA TYR A 496 8.22 -11.11 -16.08
C TYR A 496 7.63 -9.74 -16.42
N LEU A 497 6.44 -9.75 -17.02
CA LEU A 497 5.66 -8.57 -17.32
C LEU A 497 4.39 -8.60 -16.46
N ALA A 498 4.26 -7.65 -15.54
CA ALA A 498 3.08 -7.46 -14.71
C ALA A 498 2.18 -6.35 -15.29
N VAL A 499 0.88 -6.63 -15.42
CA VAL A 499 -0.12 -5.72 -15.99
C VAL A 499 -1.30 -5.58 -15.02
N PRO A 500 -1.33 -4.52 -14.20
CA PRO A 500 -2.51 -4.16 -13.43
C PRO A 500 -3.57 -3.51 -14.33
N SER A 501 -4.83 -3.90 -14.18
CA SER A 501 -5.94 -3.36 -14.98
C SER A 501 -7.22 -3.19 -14.16
N THR A 502 -8.05 -2.24 -14.55
CA THR A 502 -9.47 -2.22 -14.18
C THR A 502 -10.24 -3.28 -14.98
N PHE A 503 -11.45 -3.62 -14.54
CA PHE A 503 -12.36 -4.50 -15.27
C PHE A 503 -12.90 -3.79 -16.51
N LEU A 504 -13.56 -2.66 -16.30
CA LEU A 504 -14.08 -1.81 -17.37
C LEU A 504 -12.96 -0.94 -17.97
N LYS A 505 -13.03 -0.70 -19.28
CA LYS A 505 -12.19 0.28 -19.97
C LYS A 505 -12.55 1.70 -19.56
N ASP A 506 -11.65 2.66 -19.81
CA ASP A 506 -11.87 4.09 -19.58
C ASP A 506 -12.19 4.45 -18.12
N MET A 507 -11.86 3.56 -17.17
CA MET A 507 -11.98 3.82 -15.74
C MET A 507 -10.69 4.47 -15.22
N PRO A 508 -10.73 5.73 -14.75
CA PRO A 508 -9.57 6.37 -14.18
C PRO A 508 -9.32 5.90 -12.74
N GLY A 509 -8.05 5.88 -12.35
CA GLY A 509 -7.66 5.59 -10.97
C GLY A 509 -6.14 5.66 -10.77
N GLN A 510 -5.72 5.89 -9.53
CA GLN A 510 -4.32 5.78 -9.11
C GLN A 510 -4.13 4.48 -8.34
N PHE A 511 -3.00 3.81 -8.52
CA PHE A 511 -2.67 2.59 -7.79
C PHE A 511 -1.19 2.53 -7.41
N LEU A 512 -0.87 1.66 -6.45
CA LEU A 512 0.47 1.31 -6.03
C LEU A 512 0.64 -0.19 -6.27
N LEU A 513 1.57 -0.55 -7.16
CA LEU A 513 1.95 -1.94 -7.38
C LEU A 513 3.05 -2.30 -6.37
N ARG A 514 2.77 -3.24 -5.47
CA ARG A 514 3.66 -3.68 -4.39
C ARG A 514 4.09 -5.11 -4.65
N VAL A 515 5.37 -5.41 -4.42
CA VAL A 515 5.95 -6.74 -4.57
C VAL A 515 6.69 -7.08 -3.29
N PHE A 516 6.36 -8.22 -2.70
CA PHE A 516 7.02 -8.81 -1.54
C PHE A 516 7.58 -10.16 -1.97
N SER A 517 8.84 -10.44 -1.67
CA SER A 517 9.53 -11.63 -2.17
C SER A 517 10.50 -12.19 -1.13
N THR A 518 10.62 -13.51 -1.08
CA THR A 518 11.64 -14.20 -0.28
C THR A 518 13.05 -14.03 -0.84
N GLY A 519 13.20 -13.85 -2.16
CA GLY A 519 14.49 -13.63 -2.83
C GLY A 519 14.56 -12.31 -3.61
N LYS A 520 15.74 -12.02 -4.16
CA LYS A 520 16.04 -10.69 -4.73
C LYS A 520 15.24 -10.40 -5.99
N VAL A 521 14.42 -9.34 -5.90
CA VAL A 521 13.54 -8.87 -6.98
C VAL A 521 13.94 -7.48 -7.51
N SER A 522 13.56 -7.16 -8.76
CA SER A 522 13.64 -5.81 -9.32
C SER A 522 12.37 -5.48 -10.08
N LEU A 523 11.73 -4.38 -9.71
CA LEU A 523 10.49 -3.86 -10.29
C LEU A 523 10.79 -2.54 -11.01
N SER A 524 10.29 -2.37 -12.24
CA SER A 524 10.44 -1.11 -12.99
C SER A 524 9.29 -0.89 -13.96
N ALA A 525 8.80 0.34 -14.08
CA ALA A 525 7.74 0.68 -15.02
C ALA A 525 8.24 0.56 -16.47
N VAL A 526 7.41 -0.03 -17.34
CA VAL A 526 7.62 -0.03 -18.78
C VAL A 526 7.17 1.33 -19.29
N ARG A 527 8.12 2.21 -19.63
CA ARG A 527 7.79 3.49 -20.24
C ARG A 527 7.18 3.23 -21.63
N PRO A 528 5.94 3.69 -21.90
CA PRO A 528 5.50 3.92 -23.27
C PRO A 528 6.50 4.89 -23.90
N ALA A 529 6.83 4.73 -25.19
CA ALA A 529 7.66 5.71 -25.88
C ALA A 529 6.96 7.09 -25.78
N ALA A 530 7.46 7.98 -24.94
CA ALA A 530 6.85 9.29 -24.73
C ALA A 530 7.05 10.16 -25.98
N LYS A 531 5.95 10.74 -26.48
CA LYS A 531 6.01 11.87 -27.42
C LYS A 531 6.44 13.11 -26.64
N GLY A 532 7.69 13.52 -26.82
CA GLY A 532 8.25 14.86 -26.62
C GLY A 532 8.00 15.57 -25.28
N ALA A 533 9.02 15.67 -24.43
CA ALA A 533 9.14 16.70 -23.41
C ALA A 533 10.54 17.34 -23.50
N SER A 534 10.59 18.67 -23.31
CA SER A 534 11.73 19.55 -23.59
C SER A 534 12.92 19.36 -22.63
N PRO A 535 14.18 19.49 -23.10
CA PRO A 535 15.38 19.28 -22.28
C PRO A 535 15.76 20.55 -21.49
N GLY A 536 16.15 20.41 -20.21
CA GLY A 536 16.73 21.54 -19.49
C GLY A 536 16.91 21.44 -17.96
N ALA A 537 16.38 20.43 -17.27
CA ALA A 537 16.64 20.27 -15.84
C ALA A 537 17.73 19.21 -15.59
N ALA A 538 18.79 19.59 -14.87
CA ALA A 538 19.83 18.65 -14.45
C ALA A 538 19.24 17.59 -13.51
N LEU A 539 19.47 16.32 -13.85
CA LEU A 539 18.89 15.17 -13.16
C LEU A 539 19.87 14.60 -12.11
N PRO A 540 19.39 14.15 -10.94
CA PRO A 540 20.22 13.46 -9.94
C PRO A 540 20.80 12.13 -10.45
N SER A 541 21.86 11.66 -9.79
CA SER A 541 22.66 10.51 -10.26
C SER A 541 21.82 9.23 -10.42
N GLY A 542 21.87 8.63 -11.61
CA GLY A 542 21.13 7.41 -11.97
C GLY A 542 20.00 7.62 -12.97
N GLU A 543 19.69 8.88 -13.32
CA GLU A 543 18.70 9.23 -14.33
C GLU A 543 19.33 9.46 -15.72
N TRP A 544 18.56 9.20 -16.78
CA TRP A 544 19.00 9.30 -18.18
C TRP A 544 18.53 10.61 -18.80
N GLU A 545 19.46 11.40 -19.33
CA GLU A 545 19.13 12.51 -20.23
C GLU A 545 18.66 11.97 -21.59
N THR A 546 17.58 12.53 -22.13
CA THR A 546 17.00 12.10 -23.40
C THR A 546 17.04 13.23 -24.42
N LEU A 547 17.83 13.07 -25.47
CA LEU A 547 17.89 13.97 -26.62
C LEU A 547 17.13 13.36 -27.79
N GLN A 548 16.22 14.11 -28.40
CA GLN A 548 15.48 13.69 -29.60
C GLN A 548 15.92 14.51 -30.81
N LEU A 549 16.55 13.85 -31.78
CA LEU A 549 16.93 14.44 -33.07
C LEU A 549 16.06 13.85 -34.17
N ARG A 550 15.72 14.64 -35.18
CA ARG A 550 14.84 14.23 -36.29
C ARG A 550 15.53 14.48 -37.62
N GLY A 551 15.31 13.58 -38.58
CA GLY A 551 15.75 13.69 -39.96
C GLY A 551 14.76 12.99 -40.89
N CYS A 552 14.97 13.09 -42.19
CA CYS A 552 14.15 12.40 -43.19
C CYS A 552 15.02 11.90 -44.35
N TRP A 553 14.66 10.74 -44.90
CA TRP A 553 15.22 10.22 -46.15
C TRP A 553 14.33 10.66 -47.32
N ARG A 554 14.93 11.36 -48.27
CA ARG A 554 14.28 11.79 -49.52
C ARG A 554 15.03 11.16 -50.68
N ALA A 555 14.31 10.48 -51.56
CA ALA A 555 14.87 9.88 -52.77
C ALA A 555 15.71 10.92 -53.55
N GLY A 556 16.91 10.51 -53.99
CA GLY A 556 17.83 11.38 -54.72
C GLY A 556 18.51 12.50 -53.93
N ARG A 557 18.18 12.68 -52.64
CA ARG A 557 18.83 13.70 -51.77
C ARG A 557 19.47 13.09 -50.54
N THR A 558 18.65 12.56 -49.64
CA THR A 558 19.12 12.06 -48.33
C THR A 558 18.90 10.57 -48.13
N ALA A 559 18.27 9.87 -49.08
CA ALA A 559 18.12 8.43 -49.07
C ALA A 559 19.35 7.73 -49.68
N GLY A 560 20.49 7.81 -48.97
CA GLY A 560 21.78 7.37 -49.49
C GLY A 560 22.02 5.86 -49.55
N GLY A 561 21.14 5.04 -48.96
CA GLY A 561 21.32 3.59 -48.85
C GLY A 561 22.25 3.17 -47.70
N SER A 562 22.61 1.88 -47.61
CA SER A 562 23.57 1.36 -46.62
C SER A 562 25.02 1.69 -47.01
N ARG A 563 26.01 1.37 -46.16
CA ARG A 563 27.45 1.65 -46.41
C ARG A 563 27.99 1.09 -47.73
N ASN A 564 27.32 0.11 -48.31
CA ASN A 564 27.72 -0.52 -49.56
C ASN A 564 27.32 0.30 -50.81
N PHE A 565 26.59 1.40 -50.62
CA PHE A 565 26.19 2.30 -51.70
C PHE A 565 27.09 3.54 -51.72
N ALA A 566 27.53 3.97 -52.91
CA ALA A 566 28.34 5.19 -53.07
C ALA A 566 27.63 6.45 -52.56
N SER A 567 26.30 6.45 -52.54
CA SER A 567 25.46 7.51 -52.01
C SER A 567 25.33 7.50 -50.48
N TYR A 568 26.00 6.59 -49.75
CA TYR A 568 25.87 6.45 -48.29
C TYR A 568 26.11 7.75 -47.52
N LEU A 569 27.07 8.56 -47.98
CA LEU A 569 27.43 9.83 -47.35
C LEU A 569 26.33 10.89 -47.45
N CYS A 570 25.34 10.69 -48.31
CA CYS A 570 24.18 11.59 -48.43
C CYS A 570 23.14 11.34 -47.33
N ASN A 571 23.26 10.27 -46.53
CA ASN A 571 22.32 10.00 -45.44
C ASN A 571 22.36 11.08 -44.35
N PRO A 572 21.25 11.29 -43.60
CA PRO A 572 21.21 12.28 -42.53
C PRO A 572 22.27 12.01 -41.44
N CYS A 573 23.08 13.02 -41.14
CA CYS A 573 24.01 13.01 -40.01
C CYS A 573 23.45 13.90 -38.89
N LEU A 574 23.29 13.34 -37.69
CA LEU A 574 22.67 14.03 -36.55
C LEU A 574 23.70 14.15 -35.42
N PRO A 575 24.28 15.34 -35.19
CA PRO A 575 25.28 15.53 -34.14
C PRO A 575 24.63 15.54 -32.76
N PHE A 576 25.31 14.94 -31.78
CA PHE A 576 25.00 15.08 -30.37
C PHE A 576 26.30 15.12 -29.57
N SER A 577 26.27 15.75 -28.40
CA SER A 577 27.41 15.84 -27.49
C SER A 577 27.16 15.00 -26.25
N VAL A 578 28.22 14.37 -25.76
CA VAL A 578 28.20 13.62 -24.50
C VAL A 578 28.96 14.47 -23.47
N PRO A 579 28.30 14.93 -22.39
CA PRO A 579 28.98 15.75 -21.38
C PRO A 579 30.16 15.00 -20.74
N GLU A 580 31.29 15.68 -20.57
CA GLU A 580 32.43 15.13 -19.83
C GLU A 580 32.06 14.91 -18.35
N GLY A 581 32.50 13.79 -17.78
CA GLY A 581 32.26 13.46 -16.37
C GLY A 581 33.23 12.41 -15.84
N SER A 582 33.36 12.33 -14.52
CA SER A 582 34.37 11.52 -13.81
C SER A 582 34.16 9.99 -13.87
N SER A 583 33.10 9.50 -14.53
CA SER A 583 32.74 8.07 -14.61
C SER A 583 32.25 7.70 -16.01
N PRO A 584 32.47 6.46 -16.51
CA PRO A 584 32.02 6.04 -17.82
C PRO A 584 30.50 6.19 -17.98
N ARG A 585 30.07 6.93 -19.02
CA ARG A 585 28.66 7.20 -19.30
C ARG A 585 28.12 6.17 -20.30
N CYS A 586 26.97 5.58 -19.99
CA CYS A 586 26.27 4.70 -20.92
C CYS A 586 25.35 5.54 -21.82
N ILE A 587 25.37 5.30 -23.13
CA ILE A 587 24.54 6.01 -24.11
C ILE A 587 23.66 4.99 -24.82
N ARG A 588 22.36 5.26 -24.92
CA ARG A 588 21.42 4.44 -25.67
C ARG A 588 20.79 5.25 -26.81
N ILE A 589 21.21 4.96 -28.03
CA ILE A 589 20.64 5.56 -29.25
C ILE A 589 19.54 4.65 -29.78
N THR A 590 18.40 5.23 -30.16
CA THR A 590 17.29 4.48 -30.77
C THR A 590 16.79 5.24 -32.00
N LEU A 591 16.87 4.60 -33.17
CA LEU A 591 16.39 5.16 -34.43
C LEU A 591 14.94 4.72 -34.69
N HIS A 592 14.06 5.68 -34.93
CA HIS A 592 12.65 5.44 -35.27
C HIS A 592 12.35 6.05 -36.64
N GLN A 593 11.75 5.28 -37.55
CA GLN A 593 11.19 5.81 -38.81
C GLN A 593 9.70 6.09 -38.66
N HIS A 594 9.21 7.08 -39.40
CA HIS A 594 7.80 7.42 -39.51
C HIS A 594 7.45 7.48 -41.01
N CYS A 595 6.50 6.66 -41.45
CA CYS A 595 6.02 6.65 -42.84
C CYS A 595 4.60 7.28 -42.91
N PRO A 596 4.35 8.26 -43.79
CA PRO A 596 2.99 8.73 -44.05
C PRO A 596 2.11 7.63 -44.67
N LEU A 597 0.83 7.65 -44.29
CA LEU A 597 -0.20 6.59 -44.41
C LEU A 597 -0.55 6.05 -45.81
N SER A 598 0.22 6.32 -46.86
CA SER A 598 -0.08 5.83 -48.22
C SER A 598 0.81 4.68 -48.72
N ASP A 599 1.95 4.41 -48.08
CA ASP A 599 2.78 3.23 -48.37
C ASP A 599 3.04 2.45 -47.07
N SER A 600 2.40 1.29 -46.94
CA SER A 600 2.38 0.47 -45.73
C SER A 600 3.65 -0.38 -45.50
N GLN A 601 4.76 -0.08 -46.18
CA GLN A 601 6.03 -0.78 -46.01
C GLN A 601 7.06 0.08 -45.28
N LEU A 602 7.36 -0.31 -44.05
CA LEU A 602 8.50 0.18 -43.28
C LEU A 602 9.81 -0.26 -43.97
N HIS A 603 10.75 0.67 -44.18
CA HIS A 603 12.04 0.35 -44.78
C HIS A 603 13.01 -0.26 -43.76
N PRO A 604 13.96 -1.11 -44.18
CA PRO A 604 15.07 -1.52 -43.32
C PRO A 604 15.96 -0.30 -43.04
N ILE A 605 16.04 0.11 -41.76
CA ILE A 605 16.83 1.27 -41.32
C ILE A 605 17.91 0.84 -40.32
N GLY A 606 19.01 1.58 -40.31
CA GLY A 606 20.12 1.42 -39.37
C GLY A 606 20.88 2.72 -39.20
N PHE A 607 21.74 2.78 -38.19
CA PHE A 607 22.61 3.93 -37.94
C PHE A 607 24.02 3.47 -37.56
N HIS A 608 24.98 4.38 -37.72
CA HIS A 608 26.34 4.20 -37.24
C HIS A 608 26.69 5.41 -36.37
N VAL A 609 27.56 5.18 -35.39
CA VAL A 609 28.05 6.23 -34.49
C VAL A 609 29.51 6.45 -34.83
N PHE A 610 29.89 7.70 -35.01
CA PHE A 610 31.26 8.10 -35.26
C PHE A 610 31.67 9.10 -34.17
N GLN A 611 32.89 8.96 -33.66
CA GLN A 611 33.48 9.94 -32.76
C GLN A 611 34.16 11.01 -33.60
N ASP A 612 33.73 12.27 -33.49
CA ASP A 612 34.41 13.41 -34.12
C ASP A 612 35.50 13.94 -33.17
N PRO A 613 36.79 13.90 -33.54
CA PRO A 613 37.90 14.33 -32.67
C PRO A 613 38.04 15.87 -32.53
N GLY A 614 37.10 16.69 -33.03
CA GLY A 614 37.14 18.14 -32.85
C GLY A 614 35.77 18.83 -32.89
N PRO A 615 35.70 20.15 -32.64
CA PRO A 615 34.46 20.90 -32.79
C PRO A 615 34.08 21.01 -34.28
N TRP A 616 33.28 20.03 -34.74
CA TRP A 616 32.45 20.02 -35.96
C TRP A 616 33.13 20.31 -37.30
N ARG A 617 34.40 19.93 -37.49
CA ARG A 617 35.13 20.22 -38.74
C ARG A 617 34.74 19.32 -39.92
N LEU A 618 33.99 18.23 -39.71
CA LEU A 618 33.63 17.27 -40.76
C LEU A 618 32.29 17.50 -41.49
N LEU A 619 31.49 18.52 -41.13
CA LEU A 619 30.13 18.68 -41.66
C LEU A 619 29.81 20.10 -42.18
N ARG A 620 30.73 20.75 -42.91
CA ARG A 620 30.42 22.02 -43.59
C ARG A 620 29.71 21.88 -44.95
N GLY A 621 29.43 20.68 -45.42
CA GLY A 621 28.87 20.45 -46.77
C GLY A 621 27.41 20.01 -46.89
N PHE A 622 26.74 19.63 -45.79
CA PHE A 622 25.42 18.97 -45.87
C PHE A 622 24.45 19.50 -44.81
N TRP A 623 24.00 20.74 -44.98
CA TRP A 623 22.84 21.25 -44.26
C TRP A 623 21.57 20.92 -45.07
N ALA A 624 20.72 20.05 -44.53
CA ALA A 624 19.34 19.97 -44.99
C ALA A 624 18.57 21.14 -44.35
N ASP A 625 17.93 21.95 -45.20
CA ASP A 625 17.09 23.08 -44.82
C ASP A 625 16.18 22.75 -43.64
N THR A 626 16.53 23.27 -42.48
CA THR A 626 15.56 23.64 -41.46
C THR A 626 15.41 25.14 -41.59
N GLN A 627 14.37 25.60 -42.31
CA GLN A 627 14.03 27.01 -42.32
C GLN A 627 13.41 27.40 -40.97
N PRO A 628 13.95 28.40 -40.27
CA PRO A 628 13.13 29.35 -39.54
C PRO A 628 12.64 30.42 -40.52
N HIS A 629 11.37 30.80 -40.42
CA HIS A 629 10.89 32.01 -41.07
C HIS A 629 11.72 33.21 -40.59
N HIS A 630 12.50 33.83 -41.49
CA HIS A 630 12.69 35.28 -41.65
C HIS A 630 13.73 35.59 -42.76
N GLY A 631 13.32 36.39 -43.76
CA GLY A 631 14.12 37.44 -44.45
C GLY A 631 15.41 37.12 -45.24
N SER A 632 15.31 37.21 -46.57
CA SER A 632 16.24 37.82 -47.56
C SER A 632 17.71 37.36 -47.75
N GLY A 633 18.06 36.99 -49.00
CA GLY A 633 19.32 37.36 -49.69
C GLY A 633 20.33 36.24 -50.03
N PRO A 634 21.05 36.25 -51.18
CA PRO A 634 21.40 35.02 -51.92
C PRO A 634 22.90 34.65 -52.03
N SER A 635 23.15 33.44 -52.56
CA SER A 635 24.34 32.94 -53.29
C SER A 635 25.55 32.46 -52.43
N GLN A 636 26.42 31.49 -52.77
CA GLN A 636 26.86 30.86 -54.03
C GLN A 636 27.23 29.35 -53.87
N GLN A 637 27.25 28.62 -54.98
CA GLN A 637 27.75 27.24 -55.18
C GLN A 637 29.28 27.12 -55.07
N CYS A 638 29.79 25.96 -54.66
CA CYS A 638 31.06 25.44 -55.18
C CYS A 638 31.12 23.89 -55.15
N GLN A 639 31.41 23.31 -56.31
CA GLN A 639 31.60 21.87 -56.58
C GLN A 639 32.96 21.36 -56.08
N ARG A 640 33.05 20.09 -55.65
CA ARG A 640 34.08 19.11 -56.09
C ARG A 640 33.88 17.70 -55.50
N SER A 641 34.15 16.72 -56.36
CA SER A 641 34.00 15.26 -56.25
C SER A 641 35.25 14.59 -55.59
N PRO A 642 35.24 13.27 -55.34
CA PRO A 642 35.80 12.67 -54.13
C PRO A 642 37.22 12.11 -54.29
N THR A 643 37.94 11.98 -53.17
CA THR A 643 39.10 11.09 -53.06
C THR A 643 38.90 10.11 -51.90
N HIS A 644 39.01 8.83 -52.26
CA HIS A 644 39.04 7.65 -51.41
C HIS A 644 39.92 7.81 -50.18
N TRP A 645 39.42 7.47 -48.98
CA TRP A 645 40.26 6.88 -47.93
C TRP A 645 39.52 5.77 -47.18
N CYS A 646 40.30 4.72 -46.96
CA CYS A 646 39.93 3.38 -46.54
C CYS A 646 39.63 3.32 -45.03
N ASN A 647 38.83 2.31 -44.65
CA ASN A 647 38.54 1.91 -43.26
C ASN A 647 39.77 1.91 -42.34
N ARG A 648 39.58 2.33 -41.10
CA ARG A 648 40.00 1.56 -39.91
C ARG A 648 39.16 1.98 -38.69
N GLU A 649 38.49 0.95 -38.17
CA GLU A 649 37.82 0.74 -36.85
C GLU A 649 36.80 1.76 -36.33
#